data_AF-A0AAD1X5E3-F1
#
_entry.id   AF-A0AAD1X5E3-F1
#
_cell.length_a   1.000
_cell.length_b   1.000
_cell.length_c   1.000
_cell.angle_alpha   90.00
_cell.angle_beta   90.00
_cell.angle_gamma   90.00
#
_symmetry.space_group_name_H-M   'P 1'
#
loop_
_entity.id
_entity.type
_entity.pdbx_description
1 polymer ?
#
loop_
_entity_poly.entity_id
_entity_poly.type
_entity_poly.pdbx_seq_one_letter_code
_entity_poly.pdbx_strand_id
1 'polypeptide(L)'
;MVDKKQESSTVQELNRGGQVLMHFIRMLHQTLTRYFKIVFIVFALSTGLMTYRFSDSTDWYMGLKYFYSSIFVDHLGMENGKTSLLLPDGRTVNVTDSQIVHSPAMQIHAAALYSNLLKSLFLSALIALVAAWYLFRFVLGKGKEESKDEHLRGTEIVALEDLKTAAQDRINEDGRPSRISIAGIPLIRFQENSGIALIGSPGTGKSTTARDILRQTRAQGQKAFLYDISGEFTKRFYRPGKDIILNVFDTRSHSWDFWAEGKNPAMYDRLAKAAIPDHNSGGDPFWTEAPRLLFSALLEQLGQRFQAPQVEHLMNIILRMSNDKIAKVVATTDARNVMNLELDKLAGSVRAVITAYTRNFKHLALPKGPRFSFRDWAQDEDSDAWVFITVRDDMKDTLKPMMTMMIESAMSAILTLEPSEQRLIVASIDEAGTLHEIPTICDFIATGRKFGAIPILGFQSNAQMESTYGEKKAQVLMDSIGSLAAFRINGSKGAAWLADQLGDQEIQRTSENTSFGANDVRDATTINRENKEQNIVLKSQITSLPDNTCYLRLGRGLPVAKIKFPFDNMKTLHPGILETPALKDESFMSLYSQENEITPEQVLATVQRDMDNVELQSQRPKGNVKPDPDSGKSKVQILDDVISTITGVSPVINKPVQEEHSSLNIDDISQSNVTASSQEIPDAHGTDNPIEPVLTTEKPVNPVALAMQAVNPKKSSGDETDDSSDFEQMNADDQYYQQIMSDYNNQFESDIKNPGEDKPNSAGVKNVEKSINQLDINGGY
;
A
#
# COMPACT_ATOMS: atom_id res chain seq x y z
N MET A 1 -7.00 7.71 29.44
CA MET A 1 -6.47 8.58 30.51
C MET A 1 -6.78 10.02 30.13
N VAL A 2 -7.68 10.64 30.90
CA VAL A 2 -8.10 12.04 30.73
C VAL A 2 -6.97 12.93 31.22
N ASP A 3 -6.55 13.89 30.40
CA ASP A 3 -5.60 14.94 30.80
C ASP A 3 -6.15 15.68 32.02
N LYS A 4 -5.64 15.36 33.20
CA LYS A 4 -5.67 16.28 34.35
C LYS A 4 -4.76 17.44 33.98
N LYS A 5 -5.30 18.44 33.28
CA LYS A 5 -4.73 19.78 33.28
C LYS A 5 -4.59 20.18 34.75
N GLN A 6 -3.35 20.24 35.24
CA GLN A 6 -3.05 20.95 36.48
C GLN A 6 -3.62 22.37 36.31
N GLU A 7 -4.60 22.73 37.13
CA GLU A 7 -5.06 24.12 37.22
C GLU A 7 -3.89 24.96 37.73
N SER A 8 -3.12 25.55 36.81
CA SER A 8 -2.16 26.60 37.15
C SER A 8 -2.95 27.78 37.69
N SER A 9 -2.62 28.22 38.91
CA SER A 9 -3.28 29.38 39.52
C SER A 9 -3.20 30.58 38.56
N THR A 10 -4.30 31.33 38.41
CA THR A 10 -4.37 32.53 37.55
C THR A 10 -3.25 33.53 37.85
N VAL A 11 -2.77 33.58 39.11
CA VAL A 11 -1.62 34.39 39.54
C VAL A 11 -0.30 33.89 38.94
N GLN A 12 -0.10 32.57 38.87
CA GLN A 12 1.09 31.97 38.25
C GLN A 12 1.09 32.16 36.74
N GLU A 13 -0.07 32.07 36.08
CA GLU A 13 -0.22 32.40 34.66
C GLU A 13 0.02 33.90 34.40
N LEU A 14 -0.50 34.79 35.26
CA LEU A 14 -0.27 36.23 35.18
C LEU A 14 1.21 36.57 35.38
N ASN A 15 1.88 35.96 36.36
CA ASN A 15 3.30 36.20 36.61
C ASN A 15 4.15 35.68 35.45
N ARG A 16 3.83 34.48 34.93
CA ARG A 16 4.49 33.91 33.75
C ARG A 16 4.28 34.80 32.51
N GLY A 17 3.07 35.27 32.26
CA GLY A 17 2.75 36.19 31.17
C GLY A 17 3.43 37.56 31.33
N GLY A 18 3.46 38.09 32.55
CA GLY A 18 4.11 39.37 32.88
C GLY A 18 5.63 39.32 32.69
N GLN A 19 6.28 38.22 33.11
CA GLN A 19 7.70 38.00 32.88
C GLN A 19 8.04 37.91 31.39
N VAL A 20 7.24 37.15 30.61
CA VAL A 20 7.41 37.06 29.14
C VAL A 20 7.27 38.43 28.48
N LEU A 21 6.27 39.22 28.88
CA LEU A 21 6.03 40.56 28.33
C LEU A 21 7.17 41.54 28.66
N MET A 22 7.59 41.60 29.92
CA MET A 22 8.68 42.49 30.35
C MET A 22 9.99 42.14 29.64
N HIS A 23 10.29 40.85 29.47
CA HIS A 23 11.44 40.38 28.72
C HIS A 23 11.33 40.75 27.23
N PHE A 24 10.16 40.56 26.60
CA PHE A 24 9.92 40.99 25.22
C PHE A 24 10.17 42.49 25.03
N ILE A 25 9.64 43.34 25.94
CA ILE A 25 9.84 44.79 25.90
C ILE A 25 11.32 45.14 26.03
N ARG A 26 12.05 44.50 26.95
CA ARG A 26 13.48 44.72 27.15
C ARG A 26 14.30 44.31 25.92
N MET A 27 14.03 43.13 25.36
CA MET A 27 14.69 42.63 24.14
C MET A 27 14.40 43.51 22.93
N LEU A 28 13.15 43.96 22.78
CA LEU A 28 12.74 44.91 21.73
C LEU A 28 13.46 46.25 21.91
N HIS A 29 13.54 46.78 23.12
CA HIS A 29 14.26 48.02 23.40
C HIS A 29 15.76 47.89 23.09
N GLN A 30 16.39 46.76 23.45
CA GLN A 30 17.80 46.50 23.19
C GLN A 30 18.10 46.40 21.68
N THR A 31 17.27 45.66 20.95
CA THR A 31 17.40 45.50 19.49
C THR A 31 17.16 46.81 18.75
N LEU A 32 16.10 47.56 19.09
CA LEU A 32 15.84 48.89 18.53
C LEU A 32 16.98 49.86 18.84
N THR A 33 17.48 49.89 20.08
CA THR A 33 18.60 50.78 20.46
C THR A 33 19.87 50.47 19.67
N ARG A 34 20.20 49.19 19.47
CA ARG A 34 21.36 48.79 18.63
C ARG A 34 21.15 49.17 17.16
N TYR A 35 19.95 48.93 16.63
CA TYR A 35 19.56 49.31 15.27
C TYR A 35 19.70 50.82 15.04
N PHE A 36 19.12 51.65 15.92
CA PHE A 36 19.23 53.11 15.83
C PHE A 36 20.67 53.59 15.95
N LYS A 37 21.50 52.98 16.81
CA LYS A 37 22.94 53.32 16.91
C LYS A 37 23.68 53.06 15.60
N ILE A 38 23.45 51.93 14.93
CA ILE A 38 24.09 51.60 13.65
C ILE A 38 23.67 52.60 12.57
N VAL A 39 22.37 52.87 12.44
CA VAL A 39 21.83 53.85 11.49
C VAL A 39 22.39 55.25 11.76
N PHE A 40 22.50 55.63 13.03
CA PHE A 40 23.08 56.92 13.43
C PHE A 40 24.57 57.02 13.10
N ILE A 41 25.35 55.95 13.25
CA ILE A 41 26.77 55.93 12.84
C ILE A 41 26.88 56.14 11.33
N VAL A 42 26.05 55.47 10.52
CA VAL A 42 26.01 55.67 9.07
C VAL A 42 25.64 57.11 8.72
N PHE A 43 24.65 57.69 9.41
CA PHE A 43 24.26 59.08 9.26
C PHE A 43 25.39 60.05 9.61
N ALA A 44 26.08 59.86 10.74
CA ALA A 44 27.17 60.74 11.17
C ALA A 44 28.38 60.67 10.21
N LEU A 45 28.78 59.46 9.81
CA LEU A 45 29.88 59.26 8.86
C LEU A 45 29.57 59.83 7.48
N SER A 46 28.36 59.59 6.97
CA SER A 46 27.94 60.14 5.67
C SER A 46 27.80 61.66 5.71
N THR A 47 27.34 62.25 6.81
CA THR A 47 27.30 63.71 6.99
C THR A 47 28.72 64.29 6.95
N GLY A 48 29.66 63.72 7.70
CA GLY A 48 31.06 64.19 7.70
C GLY A 48 31.71 64.08 6.33
N LEU A 49 31.54 62.94 5.66
CA LEU A 49 32.10 62.70 4.31
C LEU A 49 31.48 63.63 3.25
N MET A 50 30.16 63.82 3.28
CA MET A 50 29.48 64.70 2.33
C MET A 50 29.82 66.17 2.56
N THR A 51 29.94 66.61 3.81
CA THR A 51 30.34 67.99 4.12
C THR A 51 31.78 68.25 3.68
N TYR A 52 32.70 67.29 3.88
CA TYR A 52 34.06 67.37 3.36
C TYR A 52 34.11 67.36 1.81
N ARG A 53 33.21 66.62 1.16
CA ARG A 53 33.19 66.52 -0.31
C ARG A 53 32.58 67.74 -1.00
N PHE A 54 31.63 68.42 -0.34
CA PHE A 54 30.98 69.63 -0.85
C PHE A 54 31.69 70.93 -0.47
N SER A 55 32.54 70.92 0.56
CA SER A 55 33.24 72.13 1.03
C SER A 55 34.66 72.18 0.48
N ASP A 56 35.08 73.35 0.01
CA ASP A 56 36.47 73.58 -0.40
C ASP A 56 37.40 73.61 0.84
N SER A 57 38.68 73.30 0.66
CA SER A 57 39.65 73.19 1.77
C SER A 57 39.76 74.51 2.55
N THR A 58 39.62 75.64 1.86
CA THR A 58 39.61 76.98 2.44
C THR A 58 38.32 77.29 3.20
N ASP A 59 37.15 76.93 2.64
CA ASP A 59 35.85 77.12 3.29
C ASP A 59 35.73 76.31 4.58
N TRP A 60 36.27 75.09 4.59
CA TRP A 60 36.30 74.23 5.76
C TRP A 60 37.15 74.83 6.88
N TYR A 61 38.38 75.25 6.59
CA TYR A 61 39.30 75.81 7.58
C TYR A 61 38.81 77.17 8.10
N MET A 62 38.42 78.08 7.21
CA MET A 62 37.96 79.43 7.57
C MET A 62 36.60 79.39 8.25
N GLY A 63 35.67 78.56 7.78
CA GLY A 63 34.35 78.41 8.40
C GLY A 63 34.40 77.75 9.78
N LEU A 64 35.27 76.76 10.00
CA LEU A 64 35.44 76.12 11.32
C LEU A 64 36.13 77.05 12.32
N LYS A 65 37.11 77.84 11.87
CA LYS A 65 37.72 78.93 12.67
C LYS A 65 36.69 79.99 13.04
N TYR A 66 35.85 80.41 12.09
CA TYR A 66 34.75 81.34 12.37
C TYR A 66 33.79 80.76 13.42
N PHE A 67 33.35 79.51 13.25
CA PHE A 67 32.42 78.86 14.19
C PHE A 67 33.01 78.75 15.60
N TYR A 68 34.28 78.35 15.70
CA TYR A 68 35.00 78.32 16.97
C TYR A 68 35.07 79.71 17.61
N SER A 69 35.55 80.72 16.88
CA SER A 69 35.65 82.09 17.40
C SER A 69 34.28 82.69 17.73
N SER A 70 33.19 82.35 17.03
CA SER A 70 31.82 82.80 17.37
C SER A 70 31.31 82.23 18.69
N ILE A 71 31.70 81.01 19.07
CA ILE A 71 31.34 80.46 20.39
C ILE A 71 32.07 81.25 21.49
N PHE A 72 33.35 81.59 21.28
CA PHE A 72 34.12 82.35 22.24
C PHE A 72 33.63 83.79 22.41
N VAL A 73 33.26 84.45 21.31
CA VAL A 73 32.80 85.85 21.32
C VAL A 73 31.33 85.94 21.75
N ASP A 74 30.43 85.21 21.09
CA ASP A 74 28.98 85.42 21.24
C ASP A 74 28.39 84.66 22.44
N HIS A 75 28.94 83.51 22.81
CA HIS A 75 28.41 82.68 23.90
C HIS A 75 29.22 82.75 25.19
N LEU A 76 30.53 83.01 25.11
CA LEU A 76 31.43 83.06 26.27
C LEU A 76 31.91 84.49 26.61
N GLY A 77 31.60 85.50 25.78
CA GLY A 77 31.95 86.90 26.02
C GLY A 77 33.46 87.19 26.02
N MET A 78 34.26 86.30 25.43
CA MET A 78 35.73 86.40 25.39
C MET A 78 36.19 87.07 24.08
N GLU A 79 36.16 88.40 24.04
CA GLU A 79 36.48 89.17 22.82
C GLU A 79 37.99 89.28 22.52
N ASN A 80 38.85 89.07 23.52
CA ASN A 80 40.30 89.31 23.44
C ASN A 80 41.16 88.05 23.23
N GLY A 81 40.55 86.90 22.91
CA GLY A 81 41.29 85.69 22.55
C GLY A 81 42.13 85.93 21.30
N LYS A 82 43.43 85.60 21.35
CA LYS A 82 44.35 85.73 20.21
C LYS A 82 44.48 84.39 19.52
N THR A 83 44.11 84.34 18.25
CA THR A 83 44.12 83.13 17.44
C THR A 83 44.95 83.35 16.18
N SER A 84 45.86 82.42 15.87
CA SER A 84 46.59 82.43 14.60
C SER A 84 45.69 81.90 13.47
N LEU A 85 45.61 82.67 12.38
CA LEU A 85 44.87 82.38 11.16
C LEU A 85 45.85 82.21 10.00
N LEU A 86 45.79 81.07 9.31
CA LEU A 86 46.54 80.83 8.08
C LEU A 86 45.70 81.31 6.88
N LEU A 87 46.17 82.30 6.14
CA LEU A 87 45.50 82.78 4.92
C LEU A 87 45.74 81.82 3.74
N PRO A 88 44.87 81.84 2.71
CA PRO A 88 44.98 80.97 1.54
C PRO A 88 46.28 81.14 0.74
N ASP A 89 47.02 82.22 0.97
CA ASP A 89 48.31 82.55 0.36
C ASP A 89 49.53 82.03 1.16
N GLY A 90 49.30 81.28 2.24
CA GLY A 90 50.33 80.67 3.07
C GLY A 90 50.88 81.56 4.20
N ARG A 91 50.35 82.78 4.39
CA ARG A 91 50.76 83.69 5.48
C ARG A 91 49.98 83.44 6.76
N THR A 92 50.67 83.38 7.90
CA THR A 92 50.05 83.25 9.22
C THR A 92 49.91 84.63 9.87
N VAL A 93 48.68 85.03 10.19
CA VAL A 93 48.37 86.31 10.84
C VAL A 93 47.74 86.05 12.21
N ASN A 94 48.21 86.77 13.24
CA ASN A 94 47.60 86.74 14.56
C ASN A 94 46.45 87.73 14.60
N VAL A 95 45.23 87.22 14.74
CA VAL A 95 43.98 87.99 14.77
C VAL A 95 43.26 87.73 16.10
N THR A 96 42.48 88.71 16.56
CA THR A 96 41.59 88.50 17.72
C THR A 96 40.33 87.76 17.29
N ASP A 97 39.76 86.92 18.16
CA ASP A 97 38.53 86.19 17.85
C ASP A 97 37.36 87.12 17.46
N SER A 98 37.28 88.33 18.04
CA SER A 98 36.29 89.36 17.64
C SER A 98 36.47 89.86 16.20
N GLN A 99 37.72 89.93 15.69
CA GLN A 99 38.01 90.31 14.31
C GLN A 99 37.65 89.21 13.31
N ILE A 100 37.72 87.95 13.73
CA ILE A 100 37.29 86.80 12.91
C ILE A 100 35.76 86.83 12.72
N VAL A 101 35.00 87.11 13.78
CA VAL A 101 33.53 87.09 13.78
C VAL A 101 32.92 88.28 13.01
N HIS A 102 33.53 89.46 13.07
CA HIS A 102 33.04 90.66 12.36
C HIS A 102 33.56 90.80 10.92
N SER A 103 34.41 89.88 10.44
CA SER A 103 34.97 89.94 9.08
C SER A 103 33.95 89.46 8.03
N PRO A 104 33.61 90.28 7.01
CA PRO A 104 32.68 89.89 5.95
C PRO A 104 33.16 88.65 5.16
N ALA A 105 34.48 88.50 4.97
CA ALA A 105 35.04 87.34 4.27
C ALA A 105 34.85 86.04 5.07
N MET A 106 35.09 86.07 6.38
CA MET A 106 34.90 84.91 7.25
C MET A 106 33.42 84.53 7.37
N GLN A 107 32.52 85.52 7.40
CA GLN A 107 31.06 85.29 7.40
C GLN A 107 30.57 84.62 6.11
N ILE A 108 31.13 84.97 4.94
CA ILE A 108 30.78 84.33 3.66
C ILE A 108 31.24 82.86 3.64
N HIS A 109 32.47 82.59 4.05
CA HIS A 109 32.99 81.22 4.15
C HIS A 109 32.22 80.39 5.19
N ALA A 110 31.81 81.00 6.30
CA ALA A 110 30.95 80.36 7.31
C ALA A 110 29.53 80.08 6.79
N ALA A 111 28.92 81.01 6.06
CA ALA A 111 27.62 80.82 5.43
C ALA A 111 27.65 79.73 4.35
N ALA A 112 28.74 79.66 3.57
CA ALA A 112 28.98 78.60 2.60
C ALA A 112 29.09 77.22 3.29
N LEU A 113 29.92 77.12 4.34
CA LEU A 113 30.07 75.89 5.14
C LEU A 113 28.74 75.47 5.78
N TYR A 114 27.96 76.40 6.33
CA TYR A 114 26.64 76.13 6.91
C TYR A 114 25.64 75.62 5.85
N SER A 115 25.61 76.23 4.67
CA SER A 115 24.74 75.78 3.57
C SER A 115 25.13 74.39 3.04
N ASN A 116 26.43 74.09 2.99
CA ASN A 116 26.95 72.79 2.59
C ASN A 116 26.69 71.72 3.66
N LEU A 117 26.73 72.10 4.95
CA LEU A 117 26.33 71.25 6.07
C LEU A 117 24.83 70.92 6.02
N LEU A 118 23.96 71.87 5.69
CA LEU A 118 22.53 71.61 5.52
C LEU A 118 22.24 70.66 4.35
N LYS A 119 22.92 70.86 3.21
CA LYS A 119 22.82 69.95 2.05
C LYS A 119 23.36 68.56 2.38
N SER A 120 24.48 68.47 3.10
CA SER A 120 25.07 67.20 3.50
C SER A 120 24.19 66.46 4.51
N LEU A 121 23.54 67.16 5.45
CA LEU A 121 22.56 66.60 6.39
C LEU A 121 21.33 66.03 5.68
N PHE A 122 20.81 66.71 4.65
CA PHE A 122 19.67 66.21 3.88
C PHE A 122 20.05 64.95 3.08
N LEU A 123 21.20 64.98 2.40
CA LEU A 123 21.68 63.85 1.61
C LEU A 123 22.08 62.65 2.49
N SER A 124 22.71 62.90 3.65
CA SER A 124 23.06 61.85 4.61
C SER A 124 21.82 61.25 5.27
N ALA A 125 20.76 62.03 5.51
CA ALA A 125 19.48 61.50 5.98
C ALA A 125 18.86 60.52 4.97
N LEU A 126 18.91 60.84 3.66
CA LEU A 126 18.44 59.94 2.61
C LEU A 126 19.27 58.64 2.57
N ILE A 127 20.60 58.75 2.66
CA ILE A 127 21.51 57.59 2.70
C ILE A 127 21.23 56.73 3.94
N ALA A 128 21.05 57.35 5.11
CA ALA A 128 20.75 56.66 6.35
C ALA A 128 19.39 55.95 6.30
N LEU A 129 18.36 56.53 5.67
CA LEU A 129 17.07 55.88 5.45
C LEU A 129 17.18 54.65 4.55
N VAL A 130 17.94 54.73 3.47
CA VAL A 130 18.20 53.58 2.59
C VAL A 130 18.96 52.48 3.34
N ALA A 131 20.00 52.85 4.10
CA ALA A 131 20.77 51.92 4.91
C ALA A 131 19.92 51.27 6.02
N ALA A 132 19.06 52.05 6.67
CA ALA A 132 18.11 51.57 7.67
C ALA A 132 17.15 50.55 7.05
N TRP A 133 16.56 50.87 5.89
CA TRP A 133 15.67 49.94 5.17
C TRP A 133 16.37 48.62 4.81
N TYR A 134 17.61 48.67 4.33
CA TYR A 134 18.39 47.47 4.00
C TYR A 134 18.71 46.64 5.26
N LEU A 135 19.17 47.29 6.33
CA LEU A 135 19.46 46.63 7.60
C LEU A 135 18.21 45.98 8.20
N PHE A 136 17.06 46.65 8.11
CA PHE A 136 15.78 46.11 8.56
C PHE A 136 15.37 44.86 7.76
N ARG A 137 15.46 44.92 6.42
CA ARG A 137 15.23 43.76 5.53
C ARG A 137 16.18 42.60 5.85
N PHE A 138 17.45 42.90 6.12
CA PHE A 138 18.47 41.90 6.44
C PHE A 138 18.19 41.19 7.77
N VAL A 139 17.91 41.95 8.84
CA VAL A 139 17.58 41.38 10.17
C VAL A 139 16.30 40.53 10.10
N LEU A 140 15.28 41.01 9.39
CA LEU A 140 14.05 40.23 9.17
C LEU A 140 14.30 38.94 8.37
N GLY A 141 15.14 39.01 7.33
CA GLY A 141 15.52 37.84 6.53
C GLY A 141 16.23 36.80 7.38
N LYS A 142 17.23 37.21 8.16
CA LYS A 142 17.98 36.34 9.07
C LYS A 142 17.10 35.70 10.14
N GLY A 143 16.17 36.46 10.73
CA GLY A 143 15.22 35.90 11.71
C GLY A 143 14.33 34.82 11.09
N LYS A 144 13.86 35.03 9.85
CA LYS A 144 13.04 34.03 9.14
C LYS A 144 13.83 32.78 8.76
N GLU A 145 15.07 32.91 8.33
CA GLU A 145 15.95 31.78 7.99
C GLU A 145 16.23 30.90 9.20
N GLU A 146 16.62 31.50 10.33
CA GLU A 146 16.97 30.75 11.54
C GLU A 146 15.76 30.07 12.19
N SER A 147 14.54 30.57 11.96
CA SER A 147 13.30 30.00 12.53
C SER A 147 12.68 28.85 11.72
N LYS A 148 13.17 28.57 10.50
CA LYS A 148 12.57 27.55 9.64
C LYS A 148 13.09 26.17 10.02
N ASP A 149 12.17 25.21 10.05
CA ASP A 149 12.54 23.79 10.03
C ASP A 149 13.17 23.46 8.68
N GLU A 150 14.31 22.76 8.70
CA GLU A 150 15.04 22.37 7.49
C GLU A 150 14.79 20.89 7.18
N HIS A 151 14.35 20.59 5.96
CA HIS A 151 14.24 19.22 5.47
C HIS A 151 15.64 18.68 5.15
N LEU A 152 16.06 17.62 5.84
CA LEU A 152 17.39 17.05 5.64
C LEU A 152 17.38 15.96 4.57
N ARG A 153 16.45 15.00 4.69
CA ARG A 153 16.32 13.84 3.78
C ARG A 153 14.99 13.12 3.96
N GLY A 154 14.75 12.15 3.08
CA GLY A 154 13.53 11.36 3.06
C GLY A 154 12.48 11.96 2.12
N THR A 155 11.24 11.55 2.30
CA THR A 155 10.14 11.96 1.42
C THR A 155 9.69 13.37 1.76
N GLU A 156 9.29 14.15 0.76
CA GLU A 156 8.77 15.50 0.95
C GLU A 156 7.33 15.59 0.43
N ILE A 157 6.49 16.39 1.10
CA ILE A 157 5.16 16.74 0.61
C ILE A 157 5.24 18.07 -0.12
N VAL A 158 4.92 18.06 -1.41
CA VAL A 158 4.98 19.25 -2.27
C VAL A 158 3.60 19.60 -2.85
N ALA A 159 3.51 20.76 -3.51
CA ALA A 159 2.29 21.13 -4.22
C ALA A 159 2.11 20.28 -5.49
N LEU A 160 0.89 20.23 -6.03
CA LEU A 160 0.55 19.48 -7.24
C LEU A 160 1.45 19.86 -8.43
N GLU A 161 1.68 21.15 -8.65
CA GLU A 161 2.49 21.65 -9.76
C GLU A 161 3.98 21.31 -9.60
N ASP A 162 4.49 21.24 -8.36
CA ASP A 162 5.87 20.86 -8.07
C ASP A 162 6.09 19.37 -8.38
N LEU A 163 5.17 18.50 -7.95
CA LEU A 163 5.22 17.08 -8.32
C LEU A 163 5.10 16.88 -9.84
N LYS A 164 4.22 17.65 -10.49
CA LYS A 164 4.06 17.60 -11.94
C LYS A 164 5.34 18.03 -12.67
N THR A 165 6.00 19.08 -12.19
CA THR A 165 7.28 19.56 -12.73
C THR A 165 8.37 18.50 -12.53
N ALA A 166 8.51 17.95 -11.32
CA ALA A 166 9.47 16.89 -11.02
C ALA A 166 9.23 15.62 -11.86
N ALA A 167 7.96 15.23 -12.06
CA ALA A 167 7.60 14.12 -12.94
C ALA A 167 7.95 14.40 -14.41
N GLN A 168 7.72 15.62 -14.89
CA GLN A 168 8.07 16.05 -16.24
C GLN A 168 9.58 16.08 -16.46
N ASP A 169 10.35 16.55 -15.48
CA ASP A 169 11.82 16.55 -15.54
C ASP A 169 12.36 15.12 -15.65
N ARG A 170 11.82 14.18 -14.86
CA ARG A 170 12.17 12.75 -14.98
C ARG A 170 11.79 12.14 -16.32
N ILE A 171 10.69 12.58 -16.94
CA ILE A 171 10.31 12.15 -18.29
C ILE A 171 11.29 12.69 -19.33
N ASN A 172 11.71 13.94 -19.18
CA ASN A 172 12.70 14.56 -20.07
C ASN A 172 14.07 13.87 -19.95
N GLU A 173 14.47 13.49 -18.74
CA GLU A 173 15.68 12.69 -18.47
C GLU A 173 15.60 11.27 -19.06
N ASP A 174 14.45 10.60 -18.93
CA ASP A 174 14.22 9.25 -19.47
C ASP A 174 14.11 9.23 -21.00
N GLY A 175 13.75 10.37 -21.62
CA GLY A 175 13.65 10.55 -23.07
C GLY A 175 12.43 9.88 -23.72
N ARG A 176 11.55 9.23 -22.95
CA ARG A 176 10.34 8.55 -23.45
C ARG A 176 9.08 9.25 -22.97
N PRO A 177 8.11 9.54 -23.85
CA PRO A 177 6.91 10.27 -23.46
C PRO A 177 6.02 9.43 -22.52
N SER A 178 5.34 10.14 -21.62
CA SER A 178 4.31 9.53 -20.77
C SER A 178 3.10 9.12 -21.60
N ARG A 179 2.53 7.95 -21.28
CA ARG A 179 1.30 7.44 -21.91
C ARG A 179 0.06 7.67 -21.05
N ILE A 180 0.20 7.74 -19.73
CA ILE A 180 -0.89 7.86 -18.77
C ILE A 180 -0.52 8.89 -17.72
N SER A 181 -1.49 9.68 -17.28
CA SER A 181 -1.36 10.62 -16.18
C SER A 181 -2.37 10.34 -15.07
N ILE A 182 -2.09 10.79 -13.86
CA ILE A 182 -3.01 10.76 -12.73
C ILE A 182 -3.19 12.19 -12.25
N ALA A 183 -4.42 12.72 -12.31
CA ALA A 183 -4.72 14.13 -12.00
C ALA A 183 -3.86 15.12 -12.79
N GLY A 184 -3.54 14.80 -14.05
CA GLY A 184 -2.68 15.60 -14.91
C GLY A 184 -1.19 15.53 -14.59
N ILE A 185 -0.76 14.72 -13.63
CA ILE A 185 0.65 14.39 -13.39
C ILE A 185 1.02 13.23 -14.32
N PRO A 186 1.94 13.42 -15.28
CA PRO A 186 2.34 12.37 -16.19
C PRO A 186 3.13 11.28 -15.44
N LEU A 187 2.82 10.02 -15.68
CA LEU A 187 3.60 8.90 -15.16
C LEU A 187 4.86 8.72 -16.00
N ILE A 188 6.00 8.44 -15.34
CA ILE A 188 7.25 8.11 -16.02
C ILE A 188 7.03 6.82 -16.83
N ARG A 189 7.66 6.69 -17.99
CA ARG A 189 7.52 5.49 -18.84
C ARG A 189 7.74 4.20 -18.03
N PHE A 190 6.81 3.26 -18.19
CA PHE A 190 6.74 1.96 -17.49
C PHE A 190 6.39 2.02 -16.00
N GLN A 191 6.20 3.20 -15.42
CA GLN A 191 5.63 3.33 -14.08
C GLN A 191 4.16 2.93 -14.08
N GLU A 192 3.45 3.21 -15.17
CA GLU A 192 2.07 2.76 -15.37
C GLU A 192 1.94 1.23 -15.31
N ASN A 193 2.99 0.51 -15.67
CA ASN A 193 3.01 -0.95 -15.66
C ASN A 193 3.37 -1.56 -14.29
N SER A 194 3.86 -0.76 -13.33
CA SER A 194 4.25 -1.23 -11.99
C SER A 194 3.08 -1.34 -11.01
N GLY A 195 1.84 -1.25 -11.48
CA GLY A 195 0.65 -1.29 -10.62
C GLY A 195 0.34 0.07 -9.97
N ILE A 196 -0.95 0.38 -9.94
CA ILE A 196 -1.51 1.59 -9.33
C ILE A 196 -2.52 1.14 -8.27
N ALA A 197 -2.19 1.34 -7.00
CA ALA A 197 -3.09 1.05 -5.89
C ALA A 197 -3.92 2.28 -5.50
N LEU A 198 -5.23 2.08 -5.36
CA LEU A 198 -6.19 3.05 -4.86
C LEU A 198 -6.70 2.55 -3.51
N ILE A 199 -6.17 3.11 -2.42
CA ILE A 199 -6.46 2.59 -1.07
C ILE A 199 -7.30 3.60 -0.30
N GLY A 200 -8.46 3.17 0.20
CA GLY A 200 -9.30 4.01 1.05
C GLY A 200 -10.67 3.45 1.35
N SER A 201 -11.31 3.96 2.40
CA SER A 201 -12.68 3.59 2.76
C SER A 201 -13.69 3.87 1.63
N PRO A 202 -14.88 3.23 1.65
CA PRO A 202 -15.94 3.51 0.68
C PRO A 202 -16.30 5.01 0.62
N GLY A 203 -16.64 5.51 -0.58
CA GLY A 203 -17.04 6.92 -0.79
C GLY A 203 -15.91 7.95 -0.85
N THR A 204 -14.65 7.55 -0.66
CA THR A 204 -13.52 8.49 -0.56
C THR A 204 -12.98 9.02 -1.89
N GLY A 205 -13.40 8.46 -3.03
CA GLY A 205 -13.04 8.94 -4.38
C GLY A 205 -12.17 8.00 -5.22
N LYS A 206 -11.92 6.76 -4.80
CA LYS A 206 -11.16 5.75 -5.57
C LYS A 206 -11.62 5.64 -7.03
N SER A 207 -12.92 5.41 -7.24
CA SER A 207 -13.48 5.25 -8.59
C SER A 207 -13.39 6.53 -9.42
N THR A 208 -13.28 7.72 -8.81
CA THR A 208 -12.99 8.99 -9.54
C THR A 208 -11.59 8.98 -10.13
N THR A 209 -10.59 8.53 -9.38
CA THR A 209 -9.22 8.39 -9.88
C THR A 209 -9.09 7.29 -10.93
N ALA A 210 -9.76 6.15 -10.74
CA ALA A 210 -9.81 5.10 -11.77
C ALA A 210 -10.41 5.64 -13.09
N ARG A 211 -11.50 6.40 -13.02
CA ARG A 211 -12.12 7.06 -14.19
C ARG A 211 -11.16 7.99 -14.92
N ASP A 212 -10.28 8.70 -14.21
CA ASP A 212 -9.29 9.58 -14.83
C ASP A 212 -8.35 8.83 -15.77
N ILE A 213 -7.85 7.67 -15.32
CA ILE A 213 -7.00 6.79 -16.12
C ILE A 213 -7.81 6.16 -17.26
N LEU A 214 -8.99 5.62 -16.97
CA LEU A 214 -9.84 4.96 -17.96
C LEU A 214 -10.25 5.88 -19.12
N ARG A 215 -10.51 7.17 -18.87
CA ARG A 215 -10.77 8.15 -19.95
C ARG A 215 -9.60 8.26 -20.92
N GLN A 216 -8.38 8.32 -20.39
CA GLN A 216 -7.16 8.40 -21.20
C GLN A 216 -6.98 7.11 -22.01
N THR A 217 -7.14 5.94 -21.38
CA THR A 217 -7.08 4.64 -22.05
C THR A 217 -8.09 4.54 -23.19
N ARG A 218 -9.33 5.00 -22.97
CA ARG A 218 -10.36 5.00 -24.00
C ARG A 218 -10.04 5.94 -25.14
N ALA A 219 -9.54 7.14 -24.84
CA ALA A 219 -9.17 8.14 -25.85
C ALA A 219 -8.00 7.66 -26.74
N GLN A 220 -7.11 6.83 -26.19
CA GLN A 220 -5.99 6.22 -26.90
C GLN A 220 -6.36 4.95 -27.67
N GLY A 221 -7.63 4.52 -27.65
CA GLY A 221 -8.07 3.29 -28.31
C GLY A 221 -7.43 2.02 -27.73
N GLN A 222 -7.12 2.00 -26.44
CA GLN A 222 -6.48 0.85 -25.79
C GLN A 222 -7.51 -0.08 -25.16
N LYS A 223 -7.16 -1.38 -25.04
CA LYS A 223 -8.00 -2.39 -24.40
C LYS A 223 -8.05 -2.21 -22.89
N ALA A 224 -9.16 -2.66 -22.29
CA ALA A 224 -9.26 -2.81 -20.86
C ALA A 224 -10.19 -3.95 -20.46
N PHE A 225 -9.90 -4.63 -19.35
CA PHE A 225 -10.92 -5.37 -18.61
C PHE A 225 -11.15 -4.69 -17.27
N LEU A 226 -12.42 -4.60 -16.89
CA LEU A 226 -12.87 -3.92 -15.68
C LEU A 226 -13.69 -4.89 -14.84
N TYR A 227 -13.25 -5.14 -13.61
CA TYR A 227 -14.12 -5.68 -12.58
C TYR A 227 -14.86 -4.51 -11.91
N ASP A 228 -16.16 -4.44 -12.21
CA ASP A 228 -17.02 -3.28 -12.00
C ASP A 228 -18.26 -3.67 -11.20
N ILE A 229 -18.13 -3.59 -9.88
CA ILE A 229 -19.24 -3.87 -8.97
C ILE A 229 -20.33 -2.79 -9.17
N SER A 230 -21.60 -3.20 -9.23
CA SER A 230 -22.73 -2.31 -9.49
C SER A 230 -22.77 -1.65 -10.88
N GLY A 231 -21.85 -1.97 -11.78
CA GLY A 231 -21.86 -1.51 -13.17
C GLY A 231 -21.58 -0.02 -13.31
N GLU A 232 -20.74 0.56 -12.46
CA GLU A 232 -20.53 2.00 -12.37
C GLU A 232 -19.59 2.56 -13.45
N PHE A 233 -18.61 1.77 -13.89
CA PHE A 233 -17.85 2.06 -15.10
C PHE A 233 -18.68 1.73 -16.36
N THR A 234 -19.47 0.67 -16.31
CA THR A 234 -20.36 0.23 -17.40
C THR A 234 -21.33 1.34 -17.80
N LYS A 235 -21.94 2.03 -16.82
CA LYS A 235 -22.82 3.18 -17.08
C LYS A 235 -22.22 4.28 -17.94
N ARG A 236 -20.89 4.40 -17.98
CA ARG A 236 -20.17 5.56 -18.52
C ARG A 236 -19.28 5.23 -19.71
N PHE A 237 -18.77 4.01 -19.80
CA PHE A 237 -17.78 3.63 -20.82
C PHE A 237 -18.24 2.54 -21.77
N TYR A 238 -19.36 1.87 -21.48
CA TYR A 238 -19.85 0.76 -22.32
C TYR A 238 -20.29 1.25 -23.70
N ARG A 239 -19.82 0.59 -24.76
CA ARG A 239 -20.22 0.80 -26.14
C ARG A 239 -21.01 -0.41 -26.67
N PRO A 240 -22.33 -0.30 -26.88
CA PRO A 240 -23.15 -1.38 -27.42
C PRO A 240 -22.63 -1.91 -28.76
N GLY A 241 -22.69 -3.23 -28.95
CA GLY A 241 -22.25 -3.90 -30.19
C GLY A 241 -20.74 -3.97 -30.39
N LYS A 242 -19.95 -3.43 -29.45
CA LYS A 242 -18.48 -3.43 -29.52
C LYS A 242 -17.83 -3.95 -28.25
N ASP A 243 -18.24 -3.45 -27.09
CA ASP A 243 -17.71 -3.88 -25.80
C ASP A 243 -18.46 -5.11 -25.27
N ILE A 244 -17.78 -5.85 -24.40
CA ILE A 244 -18.22 -7.13 -23.84
C ILE A 244 -18.70 -6.91 -22.41
N ILE A 245 -19.88 -7.46 -22.08
CA ILE A 245 -20.36 -7.55 -20.70
C ILE A 245 -20.36 -9.03 -20.31
N LEU A 246 -19.81 -9.33 -19.14
CA LEU A 246 -19.86 -10.65 -18.50
C LEU A 246 -20.59 -10.50 -17.17
N ASN A 247 -21.85 -10.95 -17.17
CA ASN A 247 -22.72 -10.99 -16.00
C ASN A 247 -23.87 -11.97 -16.27
N VAL A 248 -23.93 -13.05 -15.47
CA VAL A 248 -24.91 -14.13 -15.66
C VAL A 248 -26.37 -13.68 -15.54
N PHE A 249 -26.63 -12.50 -14.98
CA PHE A 249 -27.96 -11.92 -14.84
C PHE A 249 -28.17 -10.64 -15.65
N ASP A 250 -27.30 -10.32 -16.60
CA ASP A 250 -27.48 -9.20 -17.53
C ASP A 250 -27.90 -9.69 -18.92
N THR A 251 -28.98 -9.11 -19.45
CA THR A 251 -29.52 -9.44 -20.78
C THR A 251 -28.55 -9.16 -21.94
N ARG A 252 -27.57 -8.28 -21.75
CA ARG A 252 -26.53 -7.93 -22.72
C ARG A 252 -25.30 -8.85 -22.65
N SER A 253 -25.27 -9.77 -21.69
CA SER A 253 -24.08 -10.56 -21.39
C SER A 253 -23.69 -11.45 -22.57
N HIS A 254 -22.39 -11.48 -22.85
CA HIS A 254 -21.79 -12.53 -23.64
C HIS A 254 -21.80 -13.83 -22.84
N SER A 255 -21.71 -14.96 -23.56
CA SER A 255 -21.56 -16.27 -22.93
C SER A 255 -20.07 -16.56 -22.72
N TRP A 256 -19.71 -16.94 -21.50
CA TRP A 256 -18.35 -17.34 -21.15
C TRP A 256 -18.42 -18.64 -20.34
N ASP A 257 -17.51 -19.55 -20.64
CA ASP A 257 -17.38 -20.84 -19.97
C ASP A 257 -15.91 -21.25 -19.88
N PHE A 258 -15.60 -22.23 -19.04
CA PHE A 258 -14.24 -22.69 -18.78
C PHE A 258 -13.51 -23.18 -20.05
N TRP A 259 -14.26 -23.72 -21.01
CA TRP A 259 -13.73 -24.26 -22.26
C TRP A 259 -13.58 -23.21 -23.35
N ALA A 260 -14.06 -21.98 -23.13
CA ALA A 260 -13.87 -20.87 -24.07
C ALA A 260 -12.41 -20.39 -24.08
N GLU A 261 -11.69 -20.59 -22.98
CA GLU A 261 -10.27 -20.26 -22.85
C GLU A 261 -9.35 -21.34 -23.48
N GLY A 262 -9.90 -22.51 -23.80
CA GLY A 262 -9.19 -23.63 -24.41
C GLY A 262 -9.45 -24.96 -23.71
N LYS A 263 -8.76 -26.00 -24.17
CA LYS A 263 -8.85 -27.36 -23.59
C LYS A 263 -7.47 -27.84 -23.13
N ASN A 264 -6.97 -27.24 -22.05
CA ASN A 264 -5.63 -27.52 -21.51
C ASN A 264 -5.72 -27.89 -20.02
N PRO A 265 -5.22 -29.07 -19.60
CA PRO A 265 -5.20 -29.49 -18.19
C PRO A 265 -4.62 -28.45 -17.22
N ALA A 266 -3.46 -27.86 -17.55
CA ALA A 266 -2.80 -26.87 -16.69
C ALA A 266 -3.64 -25.59 -16.49
N MET A 267 -4.51 -25.27 -17.45
CA MET A 267 -5.45 -24.16 -17.32
C MET A 267 -6.59 -24.51 -16.36
N TYR A 268 -7.09 -25.75 -16.41
CA TYR A 268 -8.15 -26.19 -15.51
C TYR A 268 -7.68 -26.22 -14.05
N ASP A 269 -6.43 -26.60 -13.77
CA ASP A 269 -5.86 -26.54 -12.42
C ASP A 269 -5.83 -25.10 -11.87
N ARG A 270 -5.41 -24.15 -12.71
CA ARG A 270 -5.40 -22.73 -12.36
C ARG A 270 -6.80 -22.19 -12.09
N LEU A 271 -7.76 -22.55 -12.95
CA LEU A 271 -9.17 -22.20 -12.79
C LEU A 271 -9.76 -22.82 -11.52
N ALA A 272 -9.40 -24.07 -11.20
CA ALA A 272 -9.81 -24.74 -9.98
C ALA A 272 -9.26 -24.03 -8.73
N LYS A 273 -8.00 -23.57 -8.79
CA LYS A 273 -7.37 -22.78 -7.72
C LYS A 273 -8.08 -21.43 -7.49
N ALA A 274 -8.49 -20.75 -8.55
CA ALA A 274 -9.27 -19.50 -8.44
C ALA A 274 -10.71 -19.73 -7.93
N ALA A 275 -11.33 -20.85 -8.29
CA ALA A 275 -12.68 -21.21 -7.85
C ALA A 275 -12.72 -21.56 -6.36
N ILE A 276 -11.78 -22.39 -5.91
CA ILE A 276 -11.72 -22.96 -4.56
C ILE A 276 -10.51 -22.35 -3.85
N PRO A 277 -10.68 -21.35 -2.97
CA PRO A 277 -9.58 -20.60 -2.35
C PRO A 277 -8.84 -21.42 -1.29
N ASP A 278 -7.61 -20.99 -0.95
CA ASP A 278 -6.85 -21.55 0.17
C ASP A 278 -7.56 -21.25 1.51
N HIS A 279 -7.47 -22.18 2.46
CA HIS A 279 -7.90 -21.94 3.83
C HIS A 279 -6.82 -21.20 4.62
N ASN A 280 -7.05 -19.92 4.93
CA ASN A 280 -6.07 -19.06 5.61
C ASN A 280 -5.77 -19.43 7.07
N SER A 281 -6.43 -20.45 7.63
CA SER A 281 -6.36 -20.83 9.05
C SER A 281 -5.46 -22.04 9.35
N GLY A 282 -4.54 -22.42 8.47
CA GLY A 282 -3.58 -23.51 8.72
C GLY A 282 -4.20 -24.91 8.79
N GLY A 283 -5.29 -25.14 8.05
CA GLY A 283 -5.94 -26.45 7.95
C GLY A 283 -5.17 -27.44 7.06
N ASP A 284 -5.58 -28.71 7.10
CA ASP A 284 -5.00 -29.76 6.25
C ASP A 284 -5.16 -29.40 4.75
N PRO A 285 -4.05 -29.29 3.98
CA PRO A 285 -4.07 -28.98 2.56
C PRO A 285 -4.96 -29.90 1.73
N PHE A 286 -5.18 -31.15 2.18
CA PHE A 286 -6.04 -32.11 1.51
C PHE A 286 -7.44 -31.54 1.21
N TRP A 287 -8.04 -30.79 2.13
CA TRP A 287 -9.39 -30.23 1.97
C TRP A 287 -9.46 -29.08 0.97
N THR A 288 -8.32 -28.61 0.48
CA THR A 288 -8.22 -27.61 -0.58
C THR A 288 -7.80 -28.26 -1.90
N GLU A 289 -6.76 -29.10 -1.86
CA GLU A 289 -6.16 -29.71 -3.05
C GLU A 289 -7.01 -30.83 -3.65
N ALA A 290 -7.64 -31.68 -2.83
CA ALA A 290 -8.46 -32.77 -3.34
C ALA A 290 -9.73 -32.27 -4.09
N PRO A 291 -10.47 -31.26 -3.59
CA PRO A 291 -11.54 -30.61 -4.36
C PRO A 291 -11.07 -29.97 -5.67
N ARG A 292 -9.92 -29.28 -5.66
CA ARG A 292 -9.34 -28.66 -6.87
C ARG A 292 -9.00 -29.70 -7.91
N LEU A 293 -8.33 -30.79 -7.50
CA LEU A 293 -7.95 -31.89 -8.36
C LEU A 293 -9.18 -32.54 -9.02
N LEU A 294 -10.21 -32.85 -8.23
CA LEU A 294 -11.44 -33.45 -8.77
C LEU A 294 -12.19 -32.48 -9.70
N PHE A 295 -12.27 -31.19 -9.34
CA PHE A 295 -12.91 -30.21 -10.21
C PHE A 295 -12.17 -30.03 -11.55
N SER A 296 -10.83 -29.91 -11.51
CA SER A 296 -9.98 -29.83 -12.69
C SER A 296 -10.12 -31.06 -13.58
N ALA A 297 -10.08 -32.27 -12.99
CA ALA A 297 -10.27 -33.52 -13.72
C ALA A 297 -11.65 -33.58 -14.41
N LEU A 298 -12.72 -33.11 -13.76
CA LEU A 298 -14.04 -33.06 -14.39
C LEU A 298 -14.08 -32.11 -15.60
N LEU A 299 -13.44 -30.94 -15.50
CA LEU A 299 -13.32 -30.01 -16.63
C LEU A 299 -12.53 -30.63 -17.79
N GLU A 300 -11.43 -31.32 -17.47
CA GLU A 300 -10.60 -32.03 -18.44
C GLU A 300 -11.38 -33.12 -19.17
N GLN A 301 -12.03 -34.00 -18.40
CA GLN A 301 -12.76 -35.14 -18.93
C GLN A 301 -13.93 -34.73 -19.84
N LEU A 302 -14.64 -33.66 -19.49
CA LEU A 302 -15.67 -33.11 -20.37
C LEU A 302 -15.07 -32.41 -21.60
N GLY A 303 -13.97 -31.68 -21.42
CA GLY A 303 -13.26 -31.01 -22.51
C GLY A 303 -12.75 -31.98 -23.58
N GLN A 304 -12.23 -33.14 -23.16
CA GLN A 304 -11.70 -34.18 -24.06
C GLN A 304 -12.81 -34.93 -24.80
N ARG A 305 -13.88 -35.31 -24.09
CA ARG A 305 -14.94 -36.18 -24.65
C ARG A 305 -15.93 -35.44 -25.55
N PHE A 306 -16.14 -34.15 -25.32
CA PHE A 306 -17.15 -33.38 -26.04
C PHE A 306 -16.52 -32.25 -26.83
N GLN A 307 -16.93 -32.11 -28.10
CA GLN A 307 -16.48 -30.99 -28.93
C GLN A 307 -16.91 -29.65 -28.33
N ALA A 308 -18.18 -29.56 -27.91
CA ALA A 308 -18.76 -28.40 -27.21
C ALA A 308 -19.32 -28.85 -25.85
N PRO A 309 -18.47 -28.88 -24.79
CA PRO A 309 -18.94 -29.21 -23.45
C PRO A 309 -19.85 -28.10 -22.90
N GLN A 310 -20.83 -28.49 -22.08
CA GLN A 310 -21.83 -27.58 -21.51
C GLN A 310 -21.70 -27.49 -19.99
N VAL A 311 -21.93 -26.29 -19.44
CA VAL A 311 -21.79 -26.07 -17.99
C VAL A 311 -22.90 -26.78 -17.22
N GLU A 312 -24.12 -26.81 -17.74
CA GLU A 312 -25.25 -27.56 -17.22
C GLU A 312 -24.89 -29.03 -17.00
N HIS A 313 -24.05 -29.57 -17.90
CA HIS A 313 -23.61 -30.94 -17.86
C HIS A 313 -22.64 -31.21 -16.71
N LEU A 314 -21.61 -30.37 -16.57
CA LEU A 314 -20.71 -30.38 -15.42
C LEU A 314 -21.49 -30.29 -14.10
N MET A 315 -22.47 -29.39 -14.03
CA MET A 315 -23.25 -29.19 -12.82
C MET A 315 -24.16 -30.38 -12.49
N ASN A 316 -24.70 -31.08 -13.49
CA ASN A 316 -25.44 -32.32 -13.24
C ASN A 316 -24.54 -33.42 -12.68
N ILE A 317 -23.30 -33.53 -13.15
CA ILE A 317 -22.30 -34.46 -12.57
C ILE A 317 -22.03 -34.09 -11.12
N ILE A 318 -21.65 -32.83 -10.85
CA ILE A 318 -21.28 -32.38 -9.50
C ILE A 318 -22.46 -32.46 -8.53
N LEU A 319 -23.68 -32.11 -8.94
CA LEU A 319 -24.81 -31.96 -8.01
C LEU A 319 -25.72 -33.20 -7.91
N ARG A 320 -25.76 -34.08 -8.93
CA ARG A 320 -26.77 -35.14 -9.01
C ARG A 320 -26.20 -36.54 -9.21
N MET A 321 -25.10 -36.69 -9.94
CA MET A 321 -24.53 -38.02 -10.24
C MET A 321 -24.02 -38.69 -8.96
N SER A 322 -24.11 -40.02 -8.83
CA SER A 322 -23.61 -40.75 -7.66
C SER A 322 -22.08 -40.85 -7.64
N ASN A 323 -21.46 -41.00 -6.47
CA ASN A 323 -20.00 -41.02 -6.32
C ASN A 323 -19.34 -42.15 -7.12
N ASP A 324 -19.98 -43.33 -7.20
CA ASP A 324 -19.51 -44.47 -7.99
C ASP A 324 -19.43 -44.18 -9.49
N LYS A 325 -20.38 -43.39 -10.00
CA LYS A 325 -20.38 -42.95 -11.39
C LYS A 325 -19.34 -41.86 -11.62
N ILE A 326 -19.20 -40.90 -10.71
CA ILE A 326 -18.17 -39.85 -10.81
C ILE A 326 -16.77 -40.48 -10.80
N ALA A 327 -16.51 -41.46 -9.92
CA ALA A 327 -15.25 -42.20 -9.86
C ALA A 327 -14.89 -42.84 -11.22
N LYS A 328 -15.88 -43.37 -11.95
CA LYS A 328 -15.70 -43.88 -13.31
C LYS A 328 -15.36 -42.76 -14.29
N VAL A 329 -16.05 -41.61 -14.23
CA VAL A 329 -15.80 -40.46 -15.13
C VAL A 329 -14.34 -39.98 -15.05
N VAL A 330 -13.76 -39.99 -13.84
CA VAL A 330 -12.38 -39.52 -13.58
C VAL A 330 -11.36 -40.64 -13.42
N ALA A 331 -11.72 -41.90 -13.75
CA ALA A 331 -10.88 -43.07 -13.52
C ALA A 331 -9.51 -43.03 -14.21
N THR A 332 -9.44 -42.30 -15.34
CA THR A 332 -8.23 -42.11 -16.15
C THR A 332 -7.42 -40.87 -15.75
N THR A 333 -7.77 -40.20 -14.65
CA THR A 333 -7.11 -38.99 -14.15
C THR A 333 -6.53 -39.21 -12.76
N ASP A 334 -5.71 -38.27 -12.30
CA ASP A 334 -5.13 -38.29 -10.95
C ASP A 334 -6.20 -38.18 -9.84
N ALA A 335 -7.39 -37.64 -10.16
CA ALA A 335 -8.53 -37.57 -9.24
C ALA A 335 -9.11 -38.95 -8.85
N ARG A 336 -8.71 -40.04 -9.52
CA ARG A 336 -9.13 -41.41 -9.17
C ARG A 336 -8.81 -41.79 -7.73
N ASN A 337 -7.71 -41.27 -7.18
CA ASN A 337 -7.26 -41.58 -5.82
C ASN A 337 -8.16 -40.91 -4.76
N VAL A 338 -8.70 -39.73 -5.09
CA VAL A 338 -9.63 -38.97 -4.26
C VAL A 338 -11.03 -39.58 -4.31
N MET A 339 -11.42 -40.11 -5.48
CA MET A 339 -12.70 -40.77 -5.71
C MET A 339 -12.63 -42.29 -5.47
N ASN A 340 -11.84 -42.75 -4.51
CA ASN A 340 -11.74 -44.17 -4.17
C ASN A 340 -13.05 -44.66 -3.50
N LEU A 341 -13.67 -45.68 -4.10
CA LEU A 341 -14.94 -46.26 -3.64
C LEU A 341 -14.84 -47.01 -2.31
N GLU A 342 -13.64 -47.44 -1.92
CA GLU A 342 -13.39 -48.00 -0.59
C GLU A 342 -13.52 -46.95 0.52
N LEU A 343 -13.41 -45.67 0.15
CA LEU A 343 -13.48 -44.51 1.04
C LEU A 343 -14.65 -43.58 0.64
N ASP A 344 -15.85 -44.11 0.43
CA ASP A 344 -17.01 -43.34 -0.08
C ASP A 344 -17.34 -42.07 0.75
N LYS A 345 -17.13 -42.11 2.07
CA LYS A 345 -17.29 -40.93 2.93
C LYS A 345 -16.32 -39.79 2.56
N LEU A 346 -15.10 -40.12 2.15
CA LEU A 346 -14.08 -39.16 1.73
C LEU A 346 -14.49 -38.49 0.42
N ALA A 347 -14.88 -39.29 -0.58
CA ALA A 347 -15.38 -38.81 -1.87
C ALA A 347 -16.59 -37.88 -1.71
N GLY A 348 -17.55 -38.26 -0.85
CA GLY A 348 -18.69 -37.42 -0.50
C GLY A 348 -18.29 -36.09 0.13
N SER A 349 -17.30 -36.10 1.02
CA SER A 349 -16.80 -34.89 1.70
C SER A 349 -16.09 -33.94 0.74
N VAL A 350 -15.20 -34.46 -0.13
CA VAL A 350 -14.52 -33.66 -1.16
C VAL A 350 -15.53 -33.02 -2.12
N ARG A 351 -16.53 -33.80 -2.56
CA ARG A 351 -17.60 -33.30 -3.43
C ARG A 351 -18.44 -32.22 -2.75
N ALA A 352 -18.68 -32.32 -1.44
CA ALA A 352 -19.41 -31.31 -0.69
C ALA A 352 -18.65 -29.95 -0.72
N VAL A 353 -17.32 -29.98 -0.61
CA VAL A 353 -16.48 -28.77 -0.73
C VAL A 353 -16.57 -28.18 -2.14
N ILE A 354 -16.43 -28.98 -3.20
CA ILE A 354 -16.61 -28.52 -4.59
C ILE A 354 -17.99 -27.88 -4.75
N THR A 355 -19.03 -28.53 -4.24
CA THR A 355 -20.41 -28.04 -4.33
C THR A 355 -20.60 -26.70 -3.64
N ALA A 356 -19.99 -26.50 -2.47
CA ALA A 356 -20.09 -25.26 -1.71
C ALA A 356 -19.62 -24.03 -2.51
N TYR A 357 -18.55 -24.19 -3.29
CA TYR A 357 -18.00 -23.11 -4.11
C TYR A 357 -18.59 -23.04 -5.53
N THR A 358 -18.89 -24.18 -6.16
CA THR A 358 -19.21 -24.23 -7.60
C THR A 358 -20.70 -24.32 -7.91
N ARG A 359 -21.59 -24.54 -6.93
CA ARG A 359 -23.05 -24.71 -7.18
C ARG A 359 -23.69 -23.60 -8.04
N ASN A 360 -23.15 -22.39 -7.97
CA ASN A 360 -23.64 -21.22 -8.70
C ASN A 360 -23.11 -21.15 -10.14
N PHE A 361 -22.15 -21.99 -10.53
CA PHE A 361 -21.67 -22.06 -11.92
C PHE A 361 -22.75 -22.51 -12.89
N LYS A 362 -23.80 -23.17 -12.39
CA LYS A 362 -25.00 -23.41 -13.16
C LYS A 362 -25.42 -22.13 -13.91
N HIS A 363 -25.38 -20.95 -13.26
CA HIS A 363 -25.84 -19.68 -13.84
C HIS A 363 -25.08 -19.25 -15.10
N LEU A 364 -23.90 -19.80 -15.40
CA LEU A 364 -23.18 -19.58 -16.66
C LEU A 364 -23.96 -20.06 -17.90
N ALA A 365 -24.99 -20.89 -17.70
CA ALA A 365 -25.93 -21.33 -18.73
C ALA A 365 -26.91 -20.24 -19.22
N LEU A 366 -27.11 -19.18 -18.41
CA LEU A 366 -28.15 -18.17 -18.63
C LEU A 366 -27.80 -17.21 -19.77
N PRO A 367 -26.58 -16.67 -19.88
CA PRO A 367 -26.22 -15.80 -21.00
C PRO A 367 -26.32 -16.55 -22.34
N LYS A 368 -27.13 -16.02 -23.26
CA LYS A 368 -27.27 -16.53 -24.64
C LYS A 368 -26.59 -15.64 -25.68
N GLY A 369 -25.82 -14.64 -25.24
CA GLY A 369 -25.03 -13.79 -26.12
C GLY A 369 -23.86 -14.54 -26.80
N PRO A 370 -23.11 -13.87 -27.69
CA PRO A 370 -21.97 -14.46 -28.38
C PRO A 370 -20.97 -15.07 -27.40
N ARG A 371 -20.38 -16.20 -27.77
CA ARG A 371 -19.35 -16.85 -26.95
C ARG A 371 -18.09 -15.98 -26.93
N PHE A 372 -17.54 -15.78 -25.74
CA PHE A 372 -16.40 -14.91 -25.49
C PHE A 372 -15.24 -15.69 -24.88
N SER A 373 -14.02 -15.35 -25.30
CA SER A 373 -12.76 -15.91 -24.80
C SER A 373 -11.80 -14.76 -24.47
N PHE A 374 -11.28 -14.74 -23.24
CA PHE A 374 -10.27 -13.75 -22.86
C PHE A 374 -8.98 -13.94 -23.64
N ARG A 375 -8.60 -15.19 -23.94
CA ARG A 375 -7.43 -15.49 -24.76
C ARG A 375 -7.54 -14.87 -26.16
N ASP A 376 -8.64 -15.13 -26.85
CA ASP A 376 -8.83 -14.63 -28.21
C ASP A 376 -8.98 -13.09 -28.21
N TRP A 377 -9.68 -12.54 -27.21
CA TRP A 377 -9.75 -11.09 -27.01
C TRP A 377 -8.37 -10.46 -26.74
N ALA A 378 -7.52 -11.08 -25.94
CA ALA A 378 -6.20 -10.53 -25.63
C ALA A 378 -5.30 -10.53 -26.87
N GLN A 379 -5.35 -11.59 -27.68
CA GLN A 379 -4.54 -11.77 -28.89
C GLN A 379 -4.92 -10.84 -30.05
N ASP A 380 -6.17 -10.36 -30.11
CA ASP A 380 -6.68 -9.49 -31.17
C ASP A 380 -6.13 -8.05 -31.08
N GLU A 381 -4.88 -7.80 -31.49
CA GLU A 381 -4.22 -6.50 -31.32
C GLU A 381 -4.92 -5.31 -32.00
N ASP A 382 -5.78 -5.55 -32.98
CA ASP A 382 -6.50 -4.52 -33.72
C ASP A 382 -7.77 -4.02 -32.99
N SER A 383 -8.19 -4.72 -31.94
CA SER A 383 -9.39 -4.39 -31.17
C SER A 383 -9.10 -3.48 -29.99
N ASP A 384 -9.97 -2.50 -29.77
CA ASP A 384 -10.04 -1.64 -28.57
C ASP A 384 -11.27 -1.97 -27.70
N ALA A 385 -11.86 -3.15 -27.88
CA ALA A 385 -13.03 -3.58 -27.12
C ALA A 385 -12.70 -3.75 -25.63
N TRP A 386 -13.56 -3.23 -24.77
CA TRP A 386 -13.44 -3.40 -23.32
C TRP A 386 -14.31 -4.55 -22.81
N VAL A 387 -13.84 -5.22 -21.76
CA VAL A 387 -14.58 -6.28 -21.08
C VAL A 387 -15.03 -5.79 -19.71
N PHE A 388 -16.33 -5.81 -19.46
CA PHE A 388 -16.93 -5.41 -18.18
C PHE A 388 -17.42 -6.66 -17.45
N ILE A 389 -16.71 -7.04 -16.39
CA ILE A 389 -17.14 -8.09 -15.45
C ILE A 389 -17.95 -7.40 -14.37
N THR A 390 -19.27 -7.55 -14.44
CA THR A 390 -20.20 -6.81 -13.55
C THR A 390 -21.00 -7.75 -12.68
N VAL A 391 -21.37 -7.26 -11.50
CA VAL A 391 -22.24 -7.98 -10.56
C VAL A 391 -23.07 -7.00 -9.75
N ARG A 392 -24.25 -7.44 -9.32
CA ARG A 392 -25.07 -6.69 -8.36
C ARG A 392 -24.49 -6.84 -6.95
N ASP A 393 -24.51 -5.78 -6.16
CA ASP A 393 -23.86 -5.73 -4.84
C ASP A 393 -24.29 -6.84 -3.87
N ASP A 394 -25.55 -7.23 -3.90
CA ASP A 394 -26.13 -8.28 -3.04
C ASP A 394 -25.82 -9.71 -3.51
N MET A 395 -25.34 -9.87 -4.76
CA MET A 395 -25.00 -11.16 -5.36
C MET A 395 -23.50 -11.41 -5.43
N LYS A 396 -22.67 -10.40 -5.12
CA LYS A 396 -21.21 -10.49 -5.24
C LYS A 396 -20.62 -11.67 -4.47
N ASP A 397 -21.10 -11.94 -3.26
CA ASP A 397 -20.58 -13.05 -2.43
C ASP A 397 -20.98 -14.42 -3.02
N THR A 398 -22.18 -14.50 -3.61
CA THR A 398 -22.71 -15.72 -4.23
C THR A 398 -21.95 -16.05 -5.53
N LEU A 399 -21.57 -15.04 -6.31
CA LEU A 399 -20.89 -15.18 -7.60
C LEU A 399 -19.36 -15.02 -7.50
N LYS A 400 -18.83 -14.83 -6.29
CA LYS A 400 -17.41 -14.59 -6.01
C LYS A 400 -16.45 -15.59 -6.69
N PRO A 401 -16.69 -16.92 -6.66
CA PRO A 401 -15.81 -17.89 -7.32
C PRO A 401 -15.76 -17.67 -8.84
N MET A 402 -16.92 -17.37 -9.45
CA MET A 402 -17.05 -17.16 -10.90
C MET A 402 -16.31 -15.89 -11.35
N MET A 403 -16.51 -14.79 -10.62
CA MET A 403 -15.84 -13.52 -10.92
C MET A 403 -14.32 -13.64 -10.77
N THR A 404 -13.86 -14.35 -9.73
CA THR A 404 -12.43 -14.62 -9.53
C THR A 404 -11.85 -15.41 -10.70
N MET A 405 -12.55 -16.45 -11.19
CA MET A 405 -12.12 -17.21 -12.36
C MET A 405 -12.06 -16.37 -13.64
N MET A 406 -13.05 -15.52 -13.90
CA MET A 406 -13.04 -14.64 -15.08
C MET A 406 -11.85 -13.67 -15.06
N ILE A 407 -11.55 -13.08 -13.89
CA ILE A 407 -10.41 -12.17 -13.71
C ILE A 407 -9.09 -12.94 -13.87
N GLU A 408 -9.00 -14.14 -13.29
CA GLU A 408 -7.84 -15.02 -13.46
C GLU A 408 -7.60 -15.37 -14.94
N SER A 409 -8.66 -15.68 -15.69
CA SER A 409 -8.60 -15.90 -17.14
C SER A 409 -8.13 -14.65 -17.90
N ALA A 410 -8.67 -13.48 -17.57
CA ALA A 410 -8.27 -12.22 -18.19
C ALA A 410 -6.77 -11.92 -17.99
N MET A 411 -6.30 -12.04 -16.75
CA MET A 411 -4.90 -11.78 -16.39
C MET A 411 -3.97 -12.81 -17.01
N SER A 412 -4.34 -14.09 -16.95
CA SER A 412 -3.61 -15.18 -17.59
C SER A 412 -3.49 -14.99 -19.10
N ALA A 413 -4.57 -14.60 -19.78
CA ALA A 413 -4.58 -14.35 -21.22
C ALA A 413 -3.64 -13.22 -21.63
N ILE A 414 -3.47 -12.19 -20.79
CA ILE A 414 -2.51 -11.12 -21.05
C ILE A 414 -1.06 -11.61 -20.86
N LEU A 415 -0.80 -12.48 -19.88
CA LEU A 415 0.54 -13.02 -19.61
C LEU A 415 1.02 -14.03 -20.66
N THR A 416 0.15 -14.49 -21.57
CA THR A 416 0.53 -15.39 -22.68
C THR A 416 0.82 -14.64 -23.98
N LEU A 417 0.64 -13.32 -24.03
CA LEU A 417 0.94 -12.52 -25.21
C LEU A 417 2.44 -12.45 -25.48
N GLU A 418 2.82 -12.17 -26.73
CA GLU A 418 4.23 -11.86 -27.03
C GLU A 418 4.64 -10.52 -26.40
N PRO A 419 5.88 -10.39 -25.87
CA PRO A 419 6.35 -9.14 -25.30
C PRO A 419 6.25 -7.97 -26.29
N SER A 420 5.70 -6.84 -25.82
CA SER A 420 5.57 -5.63 -26.64
C SER A 420 5.60 -4.39 -25.75
N GLU A 421 6.51 -3.46 -26.05
CA GLU A 421 6.60 -2.20 -25.31
C GLU A 421 5.47 -1.23 -25.64
N GLN A 422 4.89 -1.33 -26.84
CA GLN A 422 3.85 -0.41 -27.31
C GLN A 422 2.47 -0.78 -26.77
N ARG A 423 2.23 -2.06 -26.51
CA ARG A 423 0.94 -2.56 -26.03
C ARG A 423 0.55 -1.91 -24.70
N LEU A 424 -0.73 -1.56 -24.58
CA LEU A 424 -1.36 -1.15 -23.34
C LEU A 424 -2.68 -1.89 -23.14
N ILE A 425 -2.78 -2.62 -22.04
CA ILE A 425 -4.01 -3.27 -21.62
C ILE A 425 -4.25 -2.89 -20.16
N VAL A 426 -5.32 -2.13 -19.90
CA VAL A 426 -5.70 -1.78 -18.53
C VAL A 426 -6.44 -2.94 -17.87
N ALA A 427 -5.99 -3.30 -16.69
CA ALA A 427 -6.59 -4.31 -15.82
C ALA A 427 -7.09 -3.60 -14.56
N SER A 428 -8.35 -3.16 -14.56
CA SER A 428 -8.93 -2.39 -13.44
C SER A 428 -9.79 -3.28 -12.57
N ILE A 429 -9.42 -3.40 -11.30
CA ILE A 429 -10.16 -4.14 -10.28
C ILE A 429 -10.64 -3.12 -9.23
N ASP A 430 -11.93 -2.73 -9.27
CA ASP A 430 -12.46 -1.67 -8.40
C ASP A 430 -12.36 -2.02 -6.90
N GLU A 431 -12.58 -3.28 -6.56
CA GLU A 431 -12.53 -3.76 -5.17
C GLU A 431 -12.01 -5.20 -5.09
N ALA A 432 -10.69 -5.35 -5.02
CA ALA A 432 -10.02 -6.65 -5.03
C ALA A 432 -10.42 -7.54 -3.84
N GLY A 433 -10.72 -6.95 -2.68
CA GLY A 433 -11.07 -7.73 -1.49
C GLY A 433 -12.49 -8.33 -1.50
N THR A 434 -13.26 -8.15 -2.57
CA THR A 434 -14.52 -8.89 -2.79
C THR A 434 -14.31 -10.21 -3.54
N LEU A 435 -13.09 -10.51 -3.95
CA LEU A 435 -12.72 -11.71 -4.73
C LEU A 435 -12.05 -12.76 -3.84
N HIS A 436 -11.98 -14.00 -4.34
CA HIS A 436 -11.08 -14.98 -3.74
C HIS A 436 -9.63 -14.60 -4.04
N GLU A 437 -8.67 -15.34 -3.48
CA GLU A 437 -7.30 -15.26 -3.94
C GLU A 437 -7.26 -15.50 -5.46
N ILE A 438 -6.79 -14.49 -6.20
CA ILE A 438 -6.48 -14.61 -7.63
C ILE A 438 -5.05 -15.18 -7.75
N PRO A 439 -4.86 -16.42 -8.24
CA PRO A 439 -3.54 -17.05 -8.24
C PRO A 439 -2.46 -16.25 -8.98
N THR A 440 -2.82 -15.62 -10.10
CA THR A 440 -1.85 -14.95 -10.99
C THR A 440 -1.56 -13.50 -10.59
N ILE A 441 -2.20 -12.93 -9.55
CA ILE A 441 -2.11 -11.47 -9.30
C ILE A 441 -0.71 -10.96 -9.00
N CYS A 442 0.07 -11.68 -8.19
CA CYS A 442 1.44 -11.26 -7.85
C CYS A 442 2.34 -11.27 -9.10
N ASP A 443 2.27 -12.35 -9.88
CA ASP A 443 3.02 -12.47 -11.14
C ASP A 443 2.58 -11.43 -12.17
N PHE A 444 1.28 -11.10 -12.20
CA PHE A 444 0.73 -10.10 -13.10
C PHE A 444 1.26 -8.69 -12.80
N ILE A 445 1.36 -8.29 -11.53
CA ILE A 445 1.94 -6.99 -11.18
C ILE A 445 3.46 -6.99 -11.42
N ALA A 446 4.15 -8.07 -11.02
CA ALA A 446 5.61 -8.14 -11.13
C ALA A 446 6.10 -8.23 -12.59
N THR A 447 5.42 -9.02 -13.42
CA THR A 447 5.91 -9.37 -14.77
C THR A 447 5.02 -8.86 -15.91
N GLY A 448 3.79 -8.41 -15.62
CA GLY A 448 2.82 -7.95 -16.64
C GLY A 448 3.32 -6.79 -17.50
N ARG A 449 4.33 -6.05 -17.03
CA ARG A 449 4.98 -4.96 -17.76
C ARG A 449 5.43 -5.34 -19.16
N LYS A 450 6.07 -6.50 -19.34
CA LYS A 450 6.59 -6.91 -20.68
C LYS A 450 5.47 -7.17 -21.69
N PHE A 451 4.26 -7.45 -21.21
CA PHE A 451 3.08 -7.73 -22.02
C PHE A 451 2.19 -6.49 -22.23
N GLY A 452 2.53 -5.36 -21.61
CA GLY A 452 1.78 -4.11 -21.72
C GLY A 452 0.67 -3.92 -20.67
N ALA A 453 0.61 -4.75 -19.62
CA ALA A 453 -0.42 -4.66 -18.60
C ALA A 453 -0.28 -3.41 -17.72
N ILE A 454 -1.39 -2.70 -17.46
CA ILE A 454 -1.50 -1.63 -16.45
C ILE A 454 -2.47 -2.13 -15.36
N PRO A 455 -1.97 -2.63 -14.22
CA PRO A 455 -2.81 -3.02 -13.10
C PRO A 455 -3.31 -1.79 -12.34
N ILE A 456 -4.62 -1.68 -12.13
CA ILE A 456 -5.25 -0.69 -11.24
C ILE A 456 -6.05 -1.46 -10.20
N LEU A 457 -5.65 -1.37 -8.94
CA LEU A 457 -6.23 -2.16 -7.84
C LEU A 457 -6.85 -1.24 -6.79
N GLY A 458 -8.14 -1.37 -6.57
CA GLY A 458 -8.84 -0.76 -5.44
C GLY A 458 -8.98 -1.73 -4.27
N PHE A 459 -8.69 -1.26 -3.06
CA PHE A 459 -8.93 -1.98 -1.81
C PHE A 459 -9.20 -1.00 -0.67
N GLN A 460 -9.94 -1.43 0.35
CA GLN A 460 -10.38 -0.52 1.41
C GLN A 460 -9.32 -0.32 2.49
N SER A 461 -8.54 -1.35 2.75
CA SER A 461 -7.47 -1.36 3.74
C SER A 461 -6.51 -2.52 3.49
N ASN A 462 -5.31 -2.46 4.08
CA ASN A 462 -4.36 -3.56 4.04
C ASN A 462 -4.90 -4.84 4.71
N ALA A 463 -5.67 -4.72 5.80
CA ALA A 463 -6.26 -5.87 6.51
C ALA A 463 -7.19 -6.72 5.61
N GLN A 464 -7.84 -6.10 4.62
CA GLN A 464 -8.68 -6.81 3.66
C GLN A 464 -7.85 -7.68 2.70
N MET A 465 -6.65 -7.20 2.32
CA MET A 465 -5.70 -7.95 1.50
C MET A 465 -5.09 -9.08 2.30
N GLU A 466 -4.66 -8.83 3.54
CA GLU A 466 -4.16 -9.86 4.45
C GLU A 466 -5.20 -10.95 4.72
N SER A 467 -6.47 -10.59 4.87
CA SER A 467 -7.56 -11.56 5.05
C SER A 467 -7.78 -12.45 3.82
N THR A 468 -7.46 -11.98 2.62
CA THR A 468 -7.71 -12.71 1.36
C THR A 468 -6.49 -13.52 0.95
N TYR A 469 -5.31 -12.92 0.98
CA TYR A 469 -4.06 -13.47 0.47
C TYR A 469 -3.15 -14.04 1.57
N GLY A 470 -3.44 -13.77 2.84
CA GLY A 470 -2.51 -13.99 3.94
C GLY A 470 -1.43 -12.90 4.00
N GLU A 471 -0.82 -12.74 5.17
CA GLU A 471 0.15 -11.67 5.46
C GLU A 471 1.31 -11.62 4.45
N LYS A 472 1.96 -12.77 4.21
CA LYS A 472 3.15 -12.85 3.33
C LYS A 472 2.83 -12.47 1.88
N LYS A 473 1.77 -13.02 1.29
CA LYS A 473 1.42 -12.71 -0.12
C LYS A 473 0.89 -11.28 -0.24
N ALA A 474 0.13 -10.79 0.74
CA ALA A 474 -0.32 -9.40 0.77
C ALA A 474 0.87 -8.42 0.80
N GLN A 475 1.91 -8.71 1.60
CA GLN A 475 3.13 -7.92 1.61
C GLN A 475 3.85 -7.95 0.25
N VAL A 476 4.06 -9.13 -0.34
CA VAL A 476 4.68 -9.25 -1.68
C VAL A 476 3.91 -8.46 -2.75
N LEU A 477 2.57 -8.50 -2.68
CA LEU A 477 1.71 -7.76 -3.58
C LEU A 477 1.90 -6.25 -3.42
N MET A 478 1.93 -5.76 -2.18
CA MET A 478 2.11 -4.35 -1.86
C MET A 478 3.50 -3.83 -2.23
N ASP A 479 4.55 -4.62 -2.00
CA ASP A 479 5.93 -4.27 -2.36
C ASP A 479 6.13 -4.18 -3.88
N SER A 480 5.30 -4.88 -4.65
CA SER A 480 5.31 -4.84 -6.11
C SER A 480 4.61 -3.62 -6.70
N ILE A 481 3.79 -2.91 -5.92
CA ILE A 481 3.03 -1.74 -6.38
C ILE A 481 3.94 -0.50 -6.44
N GLY A 482 4.09 0.06 -7.63
CA GLY A 482 4.92 1.24 -7.87
C GLY A 482 4.23 2.55 -7.49
N SER A 483 2.95 2.72 -7.80
CA SER A 483 2.20 3.96 -7.53
C SER A 483 1.06 3.75 -6.55
N LEU A 484 0.92 4.66 -5.59
CA LEU A 484 -0.07 4.60 -4.52
C LEU A 484 -0.86 5.91 -4.43
N ALA A 485 -2.18 5.83 -4.53
CA ALA A 485 -3.11 6.88 -4.13
C ALA A 485 -3.73 6.52 -2.77
N ALA A 486 -3.25 7.18 -1.72
CA ALA A 486 -3.69 6.98 -0.34
C ALA A 486 -4.84 7.94 0.00
N PHE A 487 -6.07 7.43 0.03
CA PHE A 487 -7.26 8.15 0.46
C PHE A 487 -7.50 7.97 1.96
N ARG A 488 -8.57 8.61 2.46
CA ARG A 488 -9.02 8.43 3.84
C ARG A 488 -9.29 6.95 4.15
N ILE A 489 -8.73 6.47 5.26
CA ILE A 489 -9.13 5.23 5.91
C ILE A 489 -9.66 5.57 7.30
N ASN A 490 -10.84 5.05 7.65
CA ASN A 490 -11.45 5.30 8.96
C ASN A 490 -10.76 4.55 10.11
N GLY A 491 -10.17 3.37 9.83
CA GLY A 491 -9.49 2.56 10.83
C GLY A 491 -8.08 3.06 11.17
N SER A 492 -7.78 3.18 12.48
CA SER A 492 -6.49 3.68 12.99
C SER A 492 -5.28 2.85 12.49
N LYS A 493 -5.38 1.51 12.52
CA LYS A 493 -4.29 0.63 12.05
C LYS A 493 -4.01 0.81 10.55
N GLY A 494 -5.06 0.84 9.73
CA GLY A 494 -4.92 1.05 8.28
C GLY A 494 -4.39 2.44 7.93
N ALA A 495 -4.78 3.47 8.69
CA ALA A 495 -4.24 4.82 8.51
C ALA A 495 -2.76 4.93 8.94
N ALA A 496 -2.35 4.26 10.01
CA ALA A 496 -0.94 4.18 10.41
C ALA A 496 -0.11 3.47 9.33
N TRP A 497 -0.57 2.30 8.88
CA TRP A 497 0.08 1.58 7.79
C TRP A 497 0.19 2.41 6.52
N LEU A 498 -0.85 3.18 6.14
CA LEU A 498 -0.76 4.10 5.00
C LEU A 498 0.23 5.24 5.22
N ALA A 499 0.36 5.77 6.44
CA ALA A 499 1.37 6.77 6.75
C ALA A 499 2.79 6.22 6.52
N ASP A 500 3.04 4.99 6.97
CA ASP A 500 4.31 4.30 6.76
C ASP A 500 4.58 4.06 5.26
N GLN A 501 3.55 3.69 4.49
CA GLN A 501 3.66 3.55 3.03
C GLN A 501 3.93 4.88 2.31
N LEU A 502 3.48 6.02 2.83
CA LEU A 502 3.77 7.33 2.26
C LEU A 502 5.23 7.76 2.51
N GLY A 503 5.85 7.23 3.57
CA GLY A 503 7.26 7.36 3.88
C GLY A 503 7.57 8.36 5.00
N ASP A 504 8.85 8.40 5.36
CA ASP A 504 9.36 9.21 6.46
C ASP A 504 10.22 10.36 5.97
N GLN A 505 10.34 11.39 6.81
CA GLN A 505 11.22 12.53 6.62
C GLN A 505 12.05 12.75 7.88
N GLU A 506 13.31 13.17 7.68
CA GLU A 506 14.13 13.71 8.75
C GLU A 506 14.16 15.22 8.62
N ILE A 507 13.61 15.90 9.61
CA ILE A 507 13.60 17.37 9.69
C ILE A 507 14.48 17.84 10.85
N GLN A 508 15.25 18.89 10.62
CA GLN A 508 15.92 19.61 11.68
C GLN A 508 14.93 20.63 12.26
N ARG A 509 14.38 20.31 13.43
CA ARG A 509 13.49 21.22 14.15
C ARG A 509 14.31 22.23 14.94
N THR A 510 13.99 23.48 14.73
CA THR A 510 14.58 24.57 15.51
C THR A 510 13.69 24.83 16.73
N SER A 511 14.17 24.47 17.91
CA SER A 511 13.53 24.80 19.18
C SER A 511 14.25 25.98 19.83
N GLU A 512 13.54 27.10 19.94
CA GLU A 512 14.02 28.26 20.69
C GLU A 512 13.71 28.07 22.18
N ASN A 513 14.74 27.79 22.97
CA ASN A 513 14.62 27.73 24.42
C ASN A 513 15.07 29.08 25.00
N THR A 514 14.11 29.81 25.56
CA THR A 514 14.40 30.99 26.38
C THR A 514 14.51 30.54 27.83
N SER A 515 15.72 30.52 28.38
CA SER A 515 15.92 30.25 29.81
C SER A 515 15.89 31.56 30.60
N PHE A 516 15.07 31.58 31.65
CA PHE A 516 14.90 32.74 32.53
C PHE A 516 15.83 32.61 33.74
N GLY A 517 16.85 33.46 33.83
CA GLY A 517 17.72 33.57 35.01
C GLY A 517 17.18 34.59 36.01
N ALA A 518 17.35 34.36 37.31
CA ALA A 518 16.98 35.34 38.35
C ALA A 518 17.89 36.59 38.39
N ASN A 519 18.99 36.62 37.62
CA ASN A 519 19.95 37.72 37.57
C ASN A 519 20.18 38.21 36.14
N ASP A 520 20.18 39.54 35.98
CA ASP A 520 20.28 40.36 34.77
C ASP A 520 21.49 40.14 33.83
N VAL A 521 22.36 39.17 34.12
CA VAL A 521 23.68 39.07 33.48
C VAL A 521 23.76 37.99 32.39
N ARG A 522 22.74 37.12 32.21
CA ARG A 522 22.78 36.14 31.11
C ARG A 522 21.40 35.55 30.77
N ASP A 523 20.51 36.39 30.24
CA ASP A 523 19.41 35.87 29.43
C ASP A 523 20.01 35.41 28.09
N ALA A 524 20.02 34.09 27.89
CA ALA A 524 20.56 33.46 26.68
C ALA A 524 19.40 32.81 25.92
N THR A 525 19.09 33.35 24.74
CA THR A 525 18.29 32.61 23.76
C THR A 525 19.16 31.50 23.22
N THR A 526 18.90 30.26 23.63
CA THR A 526 19.59 29.09 23.06
C THR A 526 18.70 28.53 21.97
N ILE A 527 19.22 28.56 20.74
CA ILE A 527 18.59 27.89 19.61
C ILE A 527 19.11 26.45 19.62
N ASN A 528 18.26 25.51 20.02
CA ASN A 528 18.55 24.10 19.94
C ASN A 528 18.03 23.57 18.61
N ARG A 529 18.89 22.95 17.82
CA ARG A 529 18.51 22.25 16.59
C ARG A 529 18.51 20.76 16.87
N GLU A 530 17.36 20.13 16.73
CA GLU A 530 17.17 18.70 16.96
C GLU A 530 16.75 18.05 15.65
N ASN A 531 17.48 17.02 15.23
CA ASN A 531 17.07 16.19 14.11
C ASN A 531 15.97 15.24 14.59
N LYS A 532 14.84 15.23 13.89
CA LYS A 532 13.70 14.38 14.21
C LYS A 532 13.22 13.64 12.98
N GLU A 533 13.22 12.32 13.07
CA GLU A 533 12.56 11.44 12.10
C GLU A 533 11.07 11.32 12.43
N GLN A 534 10.22 11.43 11.41
CA GLN A 534 8.77 11.31 11.53
C GLN A 534 8.14 10.94 10.19
N ASN A 535 6.97 10.28 10.21
CA ASN A 535 6.17 10.12 9.00
C ASN A 535 5.85 11.48 8.37
N ILE A 536 5.78 11.54 7.03
CA ILE A 536 5.42 12.76 6.32
C ILE A 536 3.98 13.19 6.58
N VAL A 537 3.09 12.21 6.78
CA VAL A 537 1.67 12.41 7.07
C VAL A 537 1.33 11.64 8.34
N LEU A 538 0.67 12.29 9.29
CA LEU A 538 0.19 11.63 10.49
C LEU A 538 -1.01 10.73 10.17
N LYS A 539 -1.17 9.61 10.89
CA LYS A 539 -2.38 8.78 10.81
C LYS A 539 -3.68 9.58 10.98
N SER A 540 -3.68 10.61 11.82
CA SER A 540 -4.83 11.51 12.03
C SER A 540 -5.14 12.41 10.84
N GLN A 541 -4.14 12.76 10.03
CA GLN A 541 -4.32 13.51 8.78
C GLN A 541 -4.91 12.61 7.68
N ILE A 542 -4.57 11.32 7.68
CA ILE A 542 -5.20 10.34 6.77
C ILE A 542 -6.65 10.11 7.17
N THR A 543 -6.96 9.90 8.46
CA THR A 543 -8.35 9.69 8.92
C THR A 543 -9.23 10.93 8.73
N SER A 544 -8.66 12.13 8.75
CA SER A 544 -9.38 13.41 8.55
C SER A 544 -9.39 13.90 7.10
N LEU A 545 -8.84 13.12 6.16
CA LEU A 545 -8.73 13.54 4.76
C LEU A 545 -10.13 13.70 4.13
N PRO A 546 -10.45 14.83 3.47
CA PRO A 546 -11.74 15.01 2.82
C PRO A 546 -11.97 14.01 1.67
N ASP A 547 -13.23 13.77 1.34
CA ASP A 547 -13.56 12.93 0.18
C ASP A 547 -13.05 13.53 -1.14
N ASN A 548 -12.77 12.67 -2.11
CA ASN A 548 -12.08 12.97 -3.36
C ASN A 548 -10.71 13.63 -3.18
N THR A 549 -10.07 13.45 -2.03
CA THR A 549 -8.70 13.90 -1.76
C THR A 549 -7.83 12.69 -1.41
N CYS A 550 -6.62 12.63 -1.98
CA CYS A 550 -5.64 11.59 -1.65
C CYS A 550 -4.23 12.18 -1.55
N TYR A 551 -3.32 11.44 -0.93
CA TYR A 551 -1.88 11.61 -1.12
C TYR A 551 -1.43 10.69 -2.24
N LEU A 552 -0.83 11.24 -3.30
CA LEU A 552 -0.29 10.46 -4.41
C LEU A 552 1.21 10.30 -4.23
N ARG A 553 1.65 9.05 -4.11
CA ARG A 553 3.05 8.62 -4.14
C ARG A 553 3.32 7.90 -5.44
N LEU A 554 4.15 8.49 -6.29
CA LEU A 554 4.60 7.87 -7.55
C LEU A 554 5.82 6.95 -7.34
N GLY A 555 6.62 7.17 -6.28
CA GLY A 555 7.85 6.43 -6.03
C GLY A 555 9.03 6.94 -6.88
N ARG A 556 10.10 6.13 -6.99
CA ARG A 556 11.33 6.44 -7.76
C ARG A 556 12.02 7.77 -7.38
N GLY A 557 11.93 8.16 -6.11
CA GLY A 557 12.52 9.40 -5.58
C GLY A 557 11.75 10.67 -5.96
N LEU A 558 10.52 10.56 -6.45
CA LEU A 558 9.62 11.71 -6.59
C LEU A 558 8.95 12.05 -5.25
N PRO A 559 8.65 13.33 -5.00
CA PRO A 559 7.94 13.75 -3.80
C PRO A 559 6.48 13.27 -3.80
N VAL A 560 5.80 13.40 -2.66
CA VAL A 560 4.37 13.09 -2.50
C VAL A 560 3.58 14.38 -2.65
N ALA A 561 2.43 14.33 -3.34
CA ALA A 561 1.53 15.49 -3.40
C ALA A 561 0.15 15.14 -2.84
N LYS A 562 -0.47 16.13 -2.19
CA LYS A 562 -1.88 16.05 -1.82
C LYS A 562 -2.74 16.52 -3.00
N ILE A 563 -3.56 15.61 -3.53
CA ILE A 563 -4.35 15.83 -4.73
C ILE A 563 -5.83 15.85 -4.36
N LYS A 564 -6.55 16.85 -4.87
CA LYS A 564 -8.01 16.90 -4.82
C LYS A 564 -8.57 16.65 -6.21
N PHE A 565 -9.26 15.54 -6.38
CA PHE A 565 -9.99 15.24 -7.60
C PHE A 565 -11.29 16.04 -7.60
N PRO A 566 -11.58 16.82 -8.66
CA PRO A 566 -12.90 17.42 -8.80
C PRO A 566 -13.95 16.31 -8.91
N PHE A 567 -15.14 16.55 -8.36
CA PHE A 567 -16.24 15.63 -8.55
C PHE A 567 -16.60 15.57 -10.04
N ASP A 568 -16.36 14.42 -10.66
CA ASP A 568 -16.58 14.21 -12.08
C ASP A 568 -18.03 13.72 -12.32
N ASN A 569 -18.86 14.58 -12.92
CA ASN A 569 -20.24 14.29 -13.28
C ASN A 569 -20.35 13.71 -14.70
N MET A 570 -19.63 12.62 -14.97
CA MET A 570 -19.75 11.90 -16.25
C MET A 570 -21.20 11.49 -16.49
N LYS A 571 -21.71 11.84 -17.67
CA LYS A 571 -23.05 11.47 -18.11
C LYS A 571 -23.22 9.94 -18.12
N THR A 572 -24.32 9.47 -17.55
CA THR A 572 -24.77 8.09 -17.72
C THR A 572 -25.18 7.87 -19.18
N LEU A 573 -24.46 6.99 -19.88
CA LEU A 573 -24.73 6.62 -21.27
C LEU A 573 -25.67 5.42 -21.35
N HIS A 574 -25.48 4.45 -20.45
CA HIS A 574 -26.24 3.19 -20.40
C HIS A 574 -26.60 2.83 -18.95
N PRO A 575 -27.61 1.99 -18.73
CA PRO A 575 -27.82 1.35 -17.43
C PRO A 575 -26.62 0.47 -17.05
N GLY A 576 -26.30 0.45 -15.75
CA GLY A 576 -25.17 -0.34 -15.24
C GLY A 576 -25.39 -1.83 -15.45
N ILE A 577 -26.54 -2.33 -14.98
CA ILE A 577 -26.98 -3.71 -15.15
C ILE A 577 -28.40 -3.71 -15.73
N LEU A 578 -28.62 -4.51 -16.77
CA LEU A 578 -29.95 -4.78 -17.34
C LEU A 578 -30.39 -6.18 -16.96
N GLU A 579 -31.09 -6.26 -15.83
CA GLU A 579 -31.49 -7.54 -15.22
C GLU A 579 -32.28 -8.44 -16.17
N THR A 580 -31.90 -9.71 -16.19
CA THR A 580 -32.69 -10.76 -16.83
C THR A 580 -34.02 -10.99 -16.10
N PRO A 581 -35.11 -11.31 -16.82
CA PRO A 581 -36.36 -11.76 -16.20
C PRO A 581 -36.16 -12.96 -15.26
N ALA A 582 -35.15 -13.80 -15.52
CA ALA A 582 -34.81 -14.96 -14.69
C ALA A 582 -34.46 -14.62 -13.23
N LEU A 583 -34.14 -13.36 -12.94
CA LEU A 583 -33.87 -12.89 -11.58
C LEU A 583 -35.16 -12.65 -10.77
N LYS A 584 -36.28 -12.43 -11.47
CA LYS A 584 -37.59 -12.08 -10.90
C LYS A 584 -38.55 -13.26 -10.85
N ASP A 585 -38.29 -14.28 -11.66
CA ASP A 585 -39.15 -15.45 -11.78
C ASP A 585 -38.75 -16.52 -10.74
N GLU A 586 -39.65 -16.85 -9.81
CA GLU A 586 -39.50 -17.99 -8.89
C GLU A 586 -39.39 -19.32 -9.65
N SER A 587 -39.77 -19.32 -10.93
CA SER A 587 -39.59 -20.40 -11.89
C SER A 587 -38.13 -20.55 -12.37
N PHE A 588 -37.13 -19.96 -11.70
CA PHE A 588 -35.72 -20.13 -12.05
C PHE A 588 -35.33 -21.62 -12.33
N MET A 589 -35.95 -22.56 -11.63
CA MET A 589 -35.78 -24.00 -11.83
C MET A 589 -36.42 -24.53 -13.14
N SER A 590 -37.46 -23.90 -13.68
CA SER A 590 -38.07 -24.24 -14.98
C SER A 590 -37.32 -23.64 -16.19
N LEU A 591 -36.45 -22.65 -15.98
CA LEU A 591 -35.49 -22.23 -17.01
C LEU A 591 -34.32 -23.24 -17.14
N TYR A 592 -34.04 -23.98 -16.07
CA TYR A 592 -33.11 -25.13 -16.11
C TYR A 592 -33.66 -26.37 -16.80
N SER A 593 -34.97 -26.45 -17.06
CA SER A 593 -35.54 -27.59 -17.78
C SER A 593 -35.36 -27.49 -19.30
N GLN A 594 -34.37 -26.75 -19.80
CA GLN A 594 -33.73 -27.17 -21.04
C GLN A 594 -33.11 -28.54 -20.74
N GLU A 595 -33.72 -29.60 -21.29
CA GLU A 595 -33.14 -30.94 -21.21
C GLU A 595 -31.71 -30.85 -21.73
N ASN A 596 -30.76 -31.11 -20.83
CA ASN A 596 -29.38 -31.22 -21.22
C ASN A 596 -29.29 -32.36 -22.22
N GLU A 597 -28.89 -32.07 -23.46
CA GLU A 597 -28.80 -33.07 -24.53
C GLU A 597 -27.91 -34.24 -24.10
N ILE A 598 -26.91 -33.93 -23.28
CA ILE A 598 -25.97 -34.89 -22.73
C ILE A 598 -26.38 -35.20 -21.29
N THR A 599 -26.78 -36.44 -21.02
CA THR A 599 -27.06 -36.89 -19.65
C THR A 599 -25.81 -37.45 -18.98
N PRO A 600 -25.68 -37.38 -17.64
CA PRO A 600 -24.57 -38.01 -16.93
C PRO A 600 -24.41 -39.51 -17.28
N GLU A 601 -25.51 -40.23 -17.53
CA GLU A 601 -25.53 -41.61 -17.98
C GLU A 601 -24.85 -41.80 -19.35
N GLN A 602 -25.03 -40.85 -20.27
CA GLN A 602 -24.36 -40.89 -21.57
C GLN A 602 -22.86 -40.65 -21.44
N VAL A 603 -22.40 -39.79 -20.52
CA VAL A 603 -20.95 -39.68 -20.22
C VAL A 603 -20.42 -41.00 -19.74
N LEU A 604 -21.12 -41.64 -18.80
CA LEU A 604 -20.71 -42.94 -18.29
C LEU A 604 -20.61 -43.98 -19.41
N ALA A 605 -21.57 -43.97 -20.35
CA ALA A 605 -21.51 -44.83 -21.52
C ALA A 605 -20.32 -44.50 -22.43
N THR A 606 -20.02 -43.23 -22.65
CA THR A 606 -18.83 -42.80 -23.42
C THR A 606 -17.54 -43.21 -22.72
N VAL A 607 -17.44 -43.01 -21.40
CA VAL A 607 -16.32 -43.47 -20.57
C VAL A 607 -16.13 -44.97 -20.70
N GLN A 608 -17.21 -45.75 -20.59
CA GLN A 608 -17.16 -47.20 -20.74
C GLN A 608 -16.67 -47.60 -22.14
N ARG A 609 -17.18 -46.97 -23.20
CA ARG A 609 -16.67 -47.18 -24.55
C ARG A 609 -15.18 -46.83 -24.68
N ASP A 610 -14.74 -45.73 -24.08
CA ASP A 610 -13.33 -45.31 -24.11
C ASP A 610 -12.46 -46.35 -23.39
N MET A 611 -12.89 -46.85 -22.23
CA MET A 611 -12.21 -47.91 -21.48
C MET A 611 -12.16 -49.22 -22.28
N ASP A 612 -13.27 -49.63 -22.88
CA ASP A 612 -13.36 -50.83 -23.72
C ASP A 612 -12.48 -50.70 -24.97
N ASN A 613 -12.37 -49.50 -25.54
CA ASN A 613 -11.50 -49.20 -26.68
C ASN A 613 -10.00 -49.19 -26.27
N VAL A 614 -9.68 -48.79 -25.05
CA VAL A 614 -8.31 -48.83 -24.51
C VAL A 614 -7.85 -50.26 -24.23
N GLU A 615 -8.74 -51.18 -23.83
CA GLU A 615 -8.41 -52.62 -23.70
C GLU A 615 -8.16 -53.34 -25.05
N LEU A 616 -8.48 -52.70 -26.19
CA LEU A 616 -8.22 -53.26 -27.53
C LEU A 616 -6.96 -52.72 -28.23
N GLN A 617 -6.20 -51.83 -27.59
CA GLN A 617 -4.85 -51.47 -28.03
C GLN A 617 -3.77 -52.07 -27.12
N SER A 618 -3.81 -53.40 -26.95
CA SER A 618 -2.54 -54.10 -26.75
C SER A 618 -1.70 -53.85 -28.00
N GLN A 619 -0.70 -52.98 -27.89
CA GLN A 619 0.36 -52.92 -28.88
C GLN A 619 0.96 -54.32 -28.97
N ARG A 620 0.55 -55.10 -29.98
CA ARG A 620 1.28 -56.31 -30.36
C ARG A 620 2.72 -55.84 -30.61
N PRO A 621 3.71 -56.33 -29.86
CA PRO A 621 5.09 -55.99 -30.15
C PRO A 621 5.38 -56.51 -31.57
N LYS A 622 5.54 -55.60 -32.52
CA LYS A 622 6.14 -55.91 -33.82
C LYS A 622 7.63 -56.06 -33.60
N GLY A 623 8.07 -57.28 -33.33
CA GLY A 623 9.48 -57.62 -33.29
C GLY A 623 9.72 -59.04 -32.77
N ASN A 624 10.37 -59.88 -33.58
CA ASN A 624 10.94 -61.14 -33.12
C ASN A 624 12.07 -60.84 -32.11
N VAL A 625 11.74 -60.87 -30.82
CA VAL A 625 12.72 -60.90 -29.73
C VAL A 625 12.89 -62.37 -29.33
N LYS A 626 14.14 -62.85 -29.28
CA LYS A 626 14.48 -64.21 -28.83
C LYS A 626 14.01 -64.41 -27.37
N PRO A 627 13.68 -65.65 -26.95
CA PRO A 627 13.25 -65.90 -25.59
C PRO A 627 14.34 -65.51 -24.59
N ASP A 628 13.92 -64.80 -23.55
CA ASP A 628 14.69 -64.44 -22.36
C ASP A 628 15.23 -65.72 -21.66
N PRO A 629 16.53 -65.81 -21.31
CA PRO A 629 17.10 -67.00 -20.65
C PRO A 629 16.49 -67.34 -19.29
N ASP A 630 15.76 -66.42 -18.66
CA ASP A 630 15.24 -66.58 -17.31
C ASP A 630 13.78 -67.06 -17.22
N SER A 631 13.19 -67.51 -18.34
CA SER A 631 11.85 -68.13 -18.36
C SER A 631 11.86 -69.54 -17.72
N GLY A 632 11.97 -69.58 -16.40
CA GLY A 632 11.96 -70.83 -15.63
C GLY A 632 12.42 -70.71 -14.18
N LYS A 633 12.97 -69.56 -13.75
CA LYS A 633 13.39 -69.35 -12.36
C LYS A 633 12.20 -68.95 -11.48
N SER A 634 12.10 -69.55 -10.29
CA SER A 634 11.08 -69.12 -9.32
C SER A 634 11.41 -67.74 -8.75
N LYS A 635 10.40 -66.99 -8.26
CA LYS A 635 10.60 -65.64 -7.68
C LYS A 635 11.66 -65.60 -6.57
N VAL A 636 11.87 -66.71 -5.86
CA VAL A 636 12.89 -66.83 -4.81
C VAL A 636 14.30 -66.91 -5.41
N GLN A 637 14.48 -67.63 -6.52
CA GLN A 637 15.77 -67.73 -7.23
C GLN A 637 16.17 -66.41 -7.89
N ILE A 638 15.21 -65.65 -8.41
CA ILE A 638 15.48 -64.31 -8.97
C ILE A 638 15.91 -63.36 -7.85
N LEU A 639 15.29 -63.47 -6.67
CA LEU A 639 15.64 -62.66 -5.51
C LEU A 639 17.03 -63.02 -4.97
N ASP A 640 17.39 -64.31 -4.92
CA ASP A 640 18.72 -64.78 -4.49
C ASP A 640 19.82 -64.44 -5.51
N ASP A 641 19.54 -64.48 -6.82
CA ASP A 641 20.46 -64.02 -7.87
C ASP A 641 20.70 -62.51 -7.77
N VAL A 642 19.65 -61.71 -7.50
CA VAL A 642 19.78 -60.26 -7.31
C VAL A 642 20.52 -59.93 -6.01
N ILE A 643 20.24 -60.63 -4.91
CA ILE A 643 20.93 -60.44 -3.63
C ILE A 643 22.40 -60.84 -3.73
N SER A 644 22.73 -61.94 -4.42
CA SER A 644 24.13 -62.35 -4.63
C SER A 644 24.91 -61.42 -5.57
N THR A 645 24.23 -60.81 -6.54
CA THR A 645 24.82 -59.80 -7.44
C THR A 645 25.09 -58.48 -6.71
N ILE A 646 24.25 -58.10 -5.75
CA ILE A 646 24.39 -56.85 -4.98
C ILE A 646 25.36 -57.01 -3.80
N THR A 647 25.39 -58.17 -3.16
CA THR A 647 26.19 -58.39 -1.94
C THR A 647 27.51 -59.12 -2.18
N GLY A 648 27.72 -59.67 -3.38
CA GLY A 648 28.98 -60.32 -3.79
C GLY A 648 29.31 -61.63 -3.06
N VAL A 649 28.41 -62.17 -2.25
CA VAL A 649 28.63 -63.41 -1.49
C VAL A 649 27.59 -64.46 -1.88
N SER A 650 28.05 -65.63 -2.35
CA SER A 650 27.18 -66.79 -2.59
C SER A 650 26.82 -67.49 -1.28
N PRO A 651 25.56 -67.95 -1.09
CA PRO A 651 25.18 -68.64 0.13
C PRO A 651 25.78 -70.06 0.17
N VAL A 652 26.63 -70.32 1.17
CA VAL A 652 27.11 -71.66 1.53
C VAL A 652 25.96 -72.43 2.18
N ILE A 653 25.57 -73.54 1.57
CA ILE A 653 24.69 -74.53 2.18
C ILE A 653 25.45 -75.20 3.33
N ASN A 654 24.94 -75.13 4.56
CA ASN A 654 25.26 -76.15 5.55
C ASN A 654 24.10 -76.46 6.51
N LYS A 655 23.91 -77.77 6.68
CA LYS A 655 23.08 -78.47 7.68
C LYS A 655 23.76 -78.42 9.07
N PRO A 656 23.10 -78.86 10.16
CA PRO A 656 23.15 -78.17 11.44
C PRO A 656 24.16 -78.71 12.47
N VAL A 657 24.36 -77.88 13.52
CA VAL A 657 24.82 -78.16 14.91
C VAL A 657 26.31 -77.98 15.27
N GLN A 658 26.50 -77.23 16.38
CA GLN A 658 27.57 -77.18 17.40
C GLN A 658 28.88 -76.39 17.24
N GLU A 659 29.02 -75.45 18.20
CA GLU A 659 30.16 -75.11 19.08
C GLU A 659 31.53 -74.61 18.57
N GLU A 660 31.96 -73.54 19.25
CA GLU A 660 33.32 -73.13 19.66
C GLU A 660 34.26 -72.30 18.75
N HIS A 661 34.62 -71.14 19.33
CA HIS A 661 35.92 -70.45 19.45
C HIS A 661 36.76 -70.01 18.24
N SER A 662 37.14 -68.71 18.31
CA SER A 662 38.46 -68.11 17.97
C SER A 662 38.95 -68.24 16.51
N SER A 663 39.69 -67.33 15.87
CA SER A 663 40.30 -66.03 16.14
C SER A 663 41.05 -65.64 14.84
N LEU A 664 41.23 -64.34 14.61
CA LEU A 664 42.41 -63.70 13.99
C LEU A 664 42.75 -63.93 12.49
N ASN A 665 42.89 -62.78 11.79
CA ASN A 665 44.06 -62.35 10.98
C ASN A 665 44.32 -63.10 9.64
N ILE A 666 44.85 -62.54 8.55
CA ILE A 666 45.54 -61.27 8.22
C ILE A 666 45.86 -61.33 6.70
N ASP A 667 46.05 -60.16 6.07
CA ASP A 667 46.89 -59.91 4.87
C ASP A 667 46.48 -60.45 3.47
N ASP A 668 46.79 -59.80 2.35
CA ASP A 668 47.32 -58.46 1.99
C ASP A 668 47.44 -58.43 0.44
N ILE A 669 47.72 -57.23 -0.11
CA ILE A 669 48.58 -56.99 -1.30
C ILE A 669 48.01 -57.08 -2.74
N SER A 670 47.76 -55.87 -3.28
CA SER A 670 48.41 -55.28 -4.49
C SER A 670 47.93 -55.68 -5.90
N GLN A 671 48.03 -54.89 -6.99
CA GLN A 671 48.61 -53.56 -7.27
C GLN A 671 48.22 -53.12 -8.71
N SER A 672 48.51 -51.84 -9.02
CA SER A 672 48.73 -51.17 -10.34
C SER A 672 47.50 -50.59 -11.07
N ASN A 673 47.28 -49.26 -11.07
CA ASN A 673 47.93 -48.12 -11.80
C ASN A 673 47.42 -47.98 -13.25
N VAL A 674 46.90 -46.83 -13.73
CA VAL A 674 47.61 -45.60 -14.17
C VAL A 674 46.53 -44.52 -14.49
N THR A 675 46.49 -43.32 -13.84
CA THR A 675 47.03 -41.97 -14.25
C THR A 675 46.13 -41.24 -15.29
N ALA A 676 45.78 -39.93 -15.29
CA ALA A 676 45.96 -38.67 -14.53
C ALA A 676 44.82 -37.71 -15.02
N SER A 677 44.43 -36.59 -14.40
CA SER A 677 45.21 -35.38 -14.12
C SER A 677 44.33 -34.33 -13.39
N SER A 678 45.01 -33.41 -12.71
CA SER A 678 44.59 -32.58 -11.58
C SER A 678 44.58 -31.08 -11.92
N GLN A 679 43.91 -30.25 -11.11
CA GLN A 679 44.30 -28.88 -10.68
C GLN A 679 43.26 -28.40 -9.64
N GLU A 680 43.51 -28.51 -8.33
CA GLU A 680 44.26 -27.64 -7.39
C GLU A 680 43.47 -26.47 -6.77
N ILE A 681 43.59 -26.41 -5.43
CA ILE A 681 42.89 -25.62 -4.39
C ILE A 681 43.71 -24.35 -4.08
N PRO A 682 43.26 -23.45 -3.16
CA PRO A 682 43.85 -23.52 -1.81
C PRO A 682 42.89 -23.29 -0.63
N ASP A 683 43.29 -23.90 0.50
CA ASP A 683 42.68 -24.03 1.83
C ASP A 683 42.55 -22.76 2.68
N ALA A 684 41.75 -22.83 3.76
CA ALA A 684 42.19 -22.49 5.13
C ALA A 684 41.16 -22.81 6.25
N HIS A 685 41.61 -23.63 7.24
CA HIS A 685 41.27 -23.68 8.69
C HIS A 685 39.82 -24.01 9.15
N GLY A 686 39.53 -24.87 10.14
CA GLY A 686 40.31 -25.68 11.08
C GLY A 686 39.39 -26.36 12.12
N THR A 687 39.81 -27.57 12.56
CA THR A 687 39.65 -28.24 13.89
C THR A 687 38.26 -28.68 14.44
N ASP A 688 38.10 -30.03 14.44
CA ASP A 688 37.84 -30.96 15.57
C ASP A 688 36.49 -31.06 16.31
N ASN A 689 35.66 -32.03 15.87
CA ASN A 689 35.12 -33.28 16.52
C ASN A 689 34.87 -33.36 18.06
N PRO A 690 34.03 -34.32 18.58
CA PRO A 690 33.36 -35.46 17.91
C PRO A 690 31.86 -35.69 18.27
N ILE A 691 31.20 -36.45 17.41
CA ILE A 691 29.91 -37.15 17.63
C ILE A 691 30.23 -38.61 17.98
N GLU A 692 29.58 -39.16 19.01
CA GLU A 692 29.43 -40.62 19.19
C GLU A 692 27.94 -41.00 19.38
N PRO A 693 27.56 -42.25 19.05
CA PRO A 693 26.26 -42.61 18.51
C PRO A 693 25.35 -43.32 19.52
N VAL A 694 24.03 -43.26 19.33
CA VAL A 694 23.10 -44.22 19.95
C VAL A 694 22.14 -44.75 18.89
N LEU A 695 22.18 -46.07 18.73
CA LEU A 695 21.32 -46.87 17.88
C LEU A 695 19.84 -46.70 18.25
N THR A 696 19.02 -46.42 17.24
CA THR A 696 17.57 -46.59 17.23
C THR A 696 17.19 -48.06 16.98
N THR A 697 16.35 -48.63 17.83
CA THR A 697 15.60 -49.85 17.53
C THR A 697 14.14 -49.69 17.98
N GLU A 698 13.28 -49.09 17.16
CA GLU A 698 11.83 -49.23 17.34
C GLU A 698 11.09 -49.43 16.00
N LYS A 699 10.07 -50.31 16.06
CA LYS A 699 9.27 -50.86 14.95
C LYS A 699 8.37 -49.79 14.31
N PRO A 700 7.95 -49.95 13.04
CA PRO A 700 7.06 -48.99 12.39
C PRO A 700 5.64 -49.11 12.96
N VAL A 701 5.15 -48.04 13.59
CA VAL A 701 3.76 -47.90 14.01
C VAL A 701 2.98 -47.16 12.92
N ASN A 702 1.83 -47.73 12.51
CA ASN A 702 0.95 -47.18 11.47
C ASN A 702 0.19 -45.94 12.00
N PRO A 703 0.40 -44.74 11.44
CA PRO A 703 -0.20 -43.48 11.90
C PRO A 703 -1.72 -43.42 11.70
N VAL A 704 -2.29 -44.26 10.82
CA VAL A 704 -3.73 -44.30 10.54
C VAL A 704 -4.53 -44.93 11.70
N ALA A 705 -3.91 -45.83 12.46
CA ALA A 705 -4.56 -46.47 13.62
C ALA A 705 -4.66 -45.51 14.83
N LEU A 706 -3.71 -44.58 14.97
CA LEU A 706 -3.69 -43.56 16.03
C LEU A 706 -4.74 -42.48 15.81
N ALA A 707 -4.98 -42.08 14.55
CA ALA A 707 -5.99 -41.09 14.21
C ALA A 707 -7.44 -41.59 14.43
N MET A 708 -7.68 -42.90 14.33
CA MET A 708 -9.01 -43.50 14.53
C MET A 708 -9.42 -43.69 16.00
N GLN A 709 -8.47 -43.58 16.96
CA GLN A 709 -8.79 -43.65 18.39
C GLN A 709 -9.18 -42.30 19.01
N ALA A 710 -8.97 -41.18 18.30
CA ALA A 710 -9.24 -39.83 18.82
C ALA A 710 -10.72 -39.39 18.74
N VAL A 711 -11.65 -40.26 18.33
CA VAL A 711 -13.09 -39.93 18.23
C VAL A 711 -13.92 -40.87 19.09
N ASN A 712 -13.91 -40.65 20.41
CA ASN A 712 -15.03 -41.00 21.29
C ASN A 712 -14.89 -40.30 22.66
N PRO A 713 -15.91 -39.59 23.16
CA PRO A 713 -15.80 -38.87 24.42
C PRO A 713 -16.29 -39.73 25.60
N LYS A 714 -15.44 -39.99 26.60
CA LYS A 714 -15.84 -40.12 28.01
C LYS A 714 -14.67 -40.17 29.02
N LYS A 715 -14.72 -39.18 29.92
CA LYS A 715 -14.33 -39.11 31.36
C LYS A 715 -12.86 -39.27 31.82
N SER A 716 -12.41 -38.18 32.47
CA SER A 716 -11.39 -38.00 33.55
C SER A 716 -9.96 -38.42 33.22
N SER A 717 -8.88 -37.72 33.57
CA SER A 717 -8.57 -36.78 34.66
C SER A 717 -7.16 -36.21 34.42
N GLY A 718 -6.87 -35.01 34.92
CA GLY A 718 -5.51 -34.62 35.35
C GLY A 718 -4.73 -33.69 34.42
N ASP A 719 -4.55 -32.46 34.92
CA ASP A 719 -3.47 -31.49 34.72
C ASP A 719 -2.85 -31.30 33.32
N GLU A 720 -3.12 -30.13 32.74
CA GLU A 720 -2.07 -29.19 32.31
C GLU A 720 -2.67 -27.78 32.13
N THR A 721 -1.88 -26.78 32.54
CA THR A 721 -2.19 -25.38 32.82
C THR A 721 -2.54 -24.55 31.59
N ASP A 722 -3.62 -23.75 31.66
CA ASP A 722 -4.07 -22.83 30.61
C ASP A 722 -4.12 -21.39 31.17
N ASP A 723 -3.32 -20.49 30.59
CA ASP A 723 -3.15 -19.06 30.94
C ASP A 723 -4.37 -18.19 30.50
N SER A 724 -5.58 -18.63 30.85
CA SER A 724 -6.83 -17.91 30.53
C SER A 724 -7.58 -17.36 31.75
N SER A 725 -7.08 -17.60 32.98
CA SER A 725 -7.78 -17.20 34.21
C SER A 725 -7.61 -15.74 34.66
N ASP A 726 -6.73 -14.96 34.03
CA ASP A 726 -6.50 -13.56 34.44
C ASP A 726 -7.45 -12.53 33.80
N PHE A 727 -8.22 -12.91 32.76
CA PHE A 727 -9.14 -11.97 32.09
C PHE A 727 -10.59 -12.06 32.60
N GLU A 728 -11.00 -13.19 33.20
CA GLU A 728 -12.34 -13.35 33.79
C GLU A 728 -12.42 -12.87 35.26
N GLN A 729 -11.29 -12.79 35.97
CA GLN A 729 -11.26 -12.28 37.35
C GLN A 729 -11.27 -10.74 37.46
N MET A 730 -11.14 -10.00 36.36
CA MET A 730 -11.06 -8.54 36.41
C MET A 730 -12.42 -7.82 36.32
N ASN A 731 -13.51 -8.53 36.00
CA ASN A 731 -14.85 -7.94 35.82
C ASN A 731 -15.94 -8.50 36.76
N ALA A 732 -15.57 -9.37 37.71
CA ALA A 732 -16.52 -9.96 38.66
C ALA A 732 -16.79 -9.07 39.90
N ASP A 733 -15.93 -8.10 40.18
CA ASP A 733 -15.99 -7.25 41.39
C ASP A 733 -16.61 -5.85 41.16
N ASP A 734 -17.06 -5.53 39.95
CA ASP A 734 -17.72 -4.24 39.66
C ASP A 734 -19.23 -4.31 39.99
N GLN A 735 -19.62 -3.66 41.09
CA GLN A 735 -21.02 -3.55 41.54
C GLN A 735 -21.94 -2.94 40.47
N TYR A 736 -21.42 -2.10 39.57
CA TYR A 736 -22.20 -1.49 38.50
C TYR A 736 -22.57 -2.49 37.40
N TYR A 737 -21.67 -3.43 37.10
CA TYR A 737 -21.90 -4.47 36.10
C TYR A 737 -22.93 -5.51 36.59
N GLN A 738 -22.89 -5.85 37.89
CA GLN A 738 -23.88 -6.70 38.55
C GLN A 738 -25.29 -6.07 38.51
N GLN A 739 -25.39 -4.74 38.62
CA GLN A 739 -26.66 -4.02 38.58
C GLN A 739 -27.26 -3.98 37.17
N ILE A 740 -26.45 -3.79 36.13
CA ILE A 740 -26.92 -3.86 34.73
C ILE A 740 -27.38 -5.27 34.37
N MET A 741 -26.66 -6.30 34.81
CA MET A 741 -27.04 -7.69 34.55
C MET A 741 -28.30 -8.11 35.31
N SER A 742 -28.52 -7.59 36.52
CA SER A 742 -29.76 -7.86 37.27
C SER A 742 -30.96 -7.13 36.66
N ASP A 743 -30.80 -5.90 36.19
CA ASP A 743 -31.84 -5.17 35.48
C ASP A 743 -32.19 -5.81 34.13
N TYR A 744 -31.19 -6.31 33.39
CA TYR A 744 -31.39 -7.04 32.14
C TYR A 744 -32.16 -8.35 32.37
N ASN A 745 -31.77 -9.14 33.37
CA ASN A 745 -32.43 -10.40 33.68
C ASN A 745 -33.86 -10.21 34.24
N ASN A 746 -34.10 -9.15 35.00
CA ASN A 746 -35.45 -8.81 35.49
C ASN A 746 -36.39 -8.36 34.36
N GLN A 747 -35.88 -7.65 33.35
CA GLN A 747 -36.66 -7.32 32.15
C GLN A 747 -36.98 -8.58 31.34
N PHE A 748 -36.00 -9.47 31.15
CA PHE A 748 -36.16 -10.71 30.40
C PHE A 748 -37.15 -11.69 31.06
N GLU A 749 -37.18 -11.77 32.39
CA GLU A 749 -38.16 -12.61 33.12
C GLU A 749 -39.58 -12.02 33.11
N SER A 750 -39.74 -10.71 32.95
CA SER A 750 -41.05 -10.06 32.86
C SER A 750 -41.72 -10.27 31.49
N ASP A 751 -40.93 -10.35 30.41
CA ASP A 751 -41.41 -10.57 29.04
C ASP A 751 -41.80 -12.04 28.77
N ILE A 752 -41.35 -12.99 29.60
CA ILE A 752 -41.70 -14.42 29.49
C ILE A 752 -43.03 -14.75 30.22
N LYS A 753 -43.54 -13.88 31.10
CA LYS A 753 -44.69 -14.20 31.96
C LYS A 753 -46.08 -13.72 31.49
N ASN A 754 -46.21 -13.00 30.37
CA ASN A 754 -47.53 -12.62 29.82
C ASN A 754 -47.54 -12.56 28.27
N PRO A 755 -47.90 -13.65 27.57
CA PRO A 755 -48.06 -13.61 26.12
C PRO A 755 -49.53 -13.38 25.78
N GLY A 756 -49.90 -12.13 25.49
CA GLY A 756 -51.19 -11.84 24.85
C GLY A 756 -51.67 -10.41 25.05
N GLU A 757 -51.40 -9.54 24.08
CA GLU A 757 -52.38 -8.64 23.46
C GLU A 757 -51.74 -7.83 22.31
N ASP A 758 -52.47 -7.75 21.19
CA ASP A 758 -52.05 -7.18 19.91
C ASP A 758 -52.19 -5.64 19.82
N LYS A 759 -51.35 -5.06 18.94
CA LYS A 759 -51.43 -3.76 18.20
C LYS A 759 -50.65 -2.54 18.78
N PRO A 760 -50.48 -1.44 18.01
CA PRO A 760 -49.47 -1.26 16.96
C PRO A 760 -48.64 0.04 17.18
N ASN A 761 -47.31 0.03 17.00
CA ASN A 761 -46.50 1.23 17.23
C ASN A 761 -46.33 2.11 15.97
N SER A 762 -47.01 3.25 15.99
CA SER A 762 -46.69 4.47 15.24
C SER A 762 -46.14 5.55 16.19
N ALA A 763 -45.15 6.32 15.72
CA ALA A 763 -44.54 7.53 16.31
C ALA A 763 -43.71 7.29 17.60
N GLY A 764 -42.52 7.85 17.81
CA GLY A 764 -41.94 9.10 17.35
C GLY A 764 -42.00 10.14 18.46
N VAL A 765 -40.99 10.25 19.34
CA VAL A 765 -40.78 11.35 20.32
C VAL A 765 -39.28 11.37 20.67
N LYS A 766 -38.48 12.39 20.32
CA LYS A 766 -38.26 13.71 20.96
C LYS A 766 -37.62 13.67 22.36
N ASN A 767 -36.49 14.36 22.45
CA ASN A 767 -35.67 14.69 23.63
C ASN A 767 -36.46 15.25 24.82
N VAL A 768 -35.94 14.97 26.04
CA VAL A 768 -36.10 15.83 27.22
C VAL A 768 -34.78 15.85 28.00
N GLU A 769 -34.11 17.01 28.00
CA GLU A 769 -33.18 17.46 29.04
C GLU A 769 -33.96 18.16 30.16
N LYS A 770 -33.51 17.98 31.41
CA LYS A 770 -33.73 18.86 32.58
C LYS A 770 -32.48 18.71 33.46
N SER A 771 -31.55 19.67 33.48
CA SER A 771 -31.53 20.97 34.20
C SER A 771 -30.85 20.88 35.56
N ILE A 772 -29.85 21.72 35.84
CA ILE A 772 -29.61 22.42 37.13
C ILE A 772 -28.76 23.69 36.89
N ASN A 773 -29.42 24.83 37.16
CA ASN A 773 -29.01 26.13 37.73
C ASN A 773 -27.95 27.06 37.11
N GLN A 774 -28.47 28.22 36.71
CA GLN A 774 -27.86 29.52 36.45
C GLN A 774 -27.46 30.29 37.72
N LEU A 775 -26.47 31.18 37.57
CA LEU A 775 -26.39 32.48 38.23
C LEU A 775 -26.02 33.55 37.18
N ASP A 776 -26.76 34.67 37.24
CA ASP A 776 -26.81 35.83 36.36
C ASP A 776 -25.48 36.55 36.11
N ILE A 777 -25.26 37.07 34.88
CA ILE A 777 -24.75 38.45 34.63
C ILE A 777 -25.32 39.00 33.29
N ASN A 778 -25.80 40.25 33.37
CA ASN A 778 -26.42 41.12 32.36
C ASN A 778 -25.50 41.67 31.25
N GLY A 779 -26.15 42.02 30.12
CA GLY A 779 -25.84 43.17 29.23
C GLY A 779 -24.86 42.89 28.09
N GLY A 780 -25.05 43.30 26.83
CA GLY A 780 -25.98 44.23 26.20
C GLY A 780 -25.27 44.83 24.96
N TYR A 781 -26.00 44.88 23.84
CA TYR A 781 -25.64 45.26 22.46
C TYR A 781 -24.93 44.23 21.58
#